data_AF-A0A8S1YPD0-F1
#
_entry.id   AF-A0A8S1YPD0-F1
#
_cell.length_a   1.000
_cell.length_b   1.000
_cell.length_c   1.000
_cell.angle_alpha   90.00
_cell.angle_beta   90.00
_cell.angle_gamma   90.00
#
_symmetry.space_group_name_H-M   'P 1'
#
loop_
_entity.id
_entity.type
_entity.pdbx_description
1 polymer ?
#
loop_
_entity_poly.entity_id
_entity_poly.type
_entity_poly.pdbx_seq_one_letter_code
_entity_poly.pdbx_strand_id
1 'polypeptide(L)'
;MFYSNQIKEFGCLNIATTNSIKQSSLILNSNFFNNNGSSGVAIFSANIPIKIIQCNIINNIAINQGGGIFLDMDTNYLVINKSIILNNLAFEGGGIYLFKDGNINNKNLIQTFLQFNKADFLTNNTVEFPTHLSLLINSQEMAADELIINNITIRSLKLKPYKIIEQGVIKLSKYLMIPSEQVIKKYKNVIPQLQIAKNMLNDLFITLKNSKNEVLKNSNKVTCLVSQATAAQLDEVQRFEDFKFISTLQIDQFNQFDLGSLSFHFDPYHDENHNLQILVNCSSNSSQDQLLYLIISRTYKCQLGEFYIDEGCQNCDSIFGFYSVTYNATKCSIFDKTKFANISSYAIQLLQGYWRPNLYSDYTDYCFKNIEFCKGGWKVGDELCSLGHLGGLCEECDYHNQRGEGNFFKNQQDSECYSCSTKTIMHFIISFLWTVVSVLITLRSIQNSNMLFSKLRFKLRFRKILFKLEQDMEGIFIKMLFIYLWIFSVTFTFNLKFSISFSFIDQTSNTSQFMASSLDCFLSEISSIELIYVRIIVTILLTLIQFGVIFIGYQLYILVSRRKFQTYIISNTLLYLYVSNFSGLIKQFCSIVSKRIISNISYIQGDLTQTFGSLDHNQWIWKFAIPGLAVFGFLIPFALFLIMFITKKNFNKIQFRRHFCYLFDEYNEENYFWEQIKFSKKIGIVVIMTYFDSNIVLKTSLLGLLLLIYQILAGMYQPYKLQKLNHLDLQATQICSIAIFIAIAKYVSEQEFQNASSQIFQVLIMLLCIKLCYQFILNIFQAYVKKYKALFITKLYNILKLISPKSKNTINLGTLLKQQRIRQERMKNNFSILRAHILKISNAQIKYQKQYYHQYRILYAVNPIINWHHQPGISNQKHIQIIRTTLDK
;
A
#
# COMPACT_ATOMS: atom_id res chain seq x y z
N MET A 1 36.71 -77.45 -32.98
CA MET A 1 36.88 -76.01 -33.31
C MET A 1 36.17 -75.77 -34.62
N PHE A 2 35.25 -74.82 -34.67
CA PHE A 2 34.47 -74.44 -35.86
C PHE A 2 34.88 -73.03 -36.27
N TYR A 3 35.60 -72.91 -37.40
CA TYR A 3 36.19 -71.66 -37.85
C TYR A 3 35.80 -71.35 -39.30
N SER A 4 35.28 -70.15 -39.56
CA SER A 4 35.03 -69.61 -40.91
C SER A 4 34.08 -70.46 -41.78
N ASN A 5 33.07 -71.09 -41.17
CA ASN A 5 32.07 -71.89 -41.90
C ASN A 5 31.02 -70.99 -42.57
N GLN A 6 30.52 -71.42 -43.74
CA GLN A 6 29.40 -70.81 -44.45
C GLN A 6 28.22 -71.79 -44.42
N ILE A 7 27.16 -71.46 -43.67
CA ILE A 7 26.06 -72.39 -43.39
C ILE A 7 24.77 -71.87 -43.99
N LYS A 8 24.04 -72.74 -44.69
CA LYS A 8 22.77 -72.37 -45.33
C LYS A 8 21.63 -72.23 -44.31
N GLU A 9 21.45 -73.23 -43.46
CA GLU A 9 20.36 -73.29 -42.48
C GLU A 9 20.86 -73.79 -41.12
N PHE A 10 20.62 -72.98 -40.08
CA PHE A 10 20.96 -73.24 -38.66
C PHE A 10 22.45 -73.47 -38.38
N GLY A 11 22.88 -73.34 -37.12
CA GLY A 11 24.31 -73.21 -36.77
C GLY A 11 25.24 -74.39 -37.06
N CYS A 12 26.53 -74.19 -36.73
CA CYS A 12 27.57 -75.22 -36.78
C CYS A 12 27.15 -76.49 -36.03
N LEU A 13 26.38 -76.31 -34.95
CA LEU A 13 25.66 -77.38 -34.27
C LEU A 13 24.16 -77.10 -34.34
N ASN A 14 23.44 -77.99 -35.00
CA ASN A 14 21.98 -78.03 -35.02
C ASN A 14 21.51 -79.22 -34.17
N ILE A 15 20.94 -78.94 -33.00
CA ILE A 15 20.49 -79.94 -32.03
C ILE A 15 18.97 -79.80 -31.89
N ALA A 16 18.22 -80.57 -32.68
CA ALA A 16 16.76 -80.46 -32.74
C ALA A 16 16.09 -81.84 -32.61
N THR A 17 14.99 -81.89 -31.85
CA THR A 17 14.07 -83.04 -31.85
C THR A 17 12.65 -82.59 -32.11
N THR A 18 11.87 -83.49 -32.72
CA THR A 18 10.44 -83.29 -32.95
C THR A 18 9.63 -83.39 -31.65
N ASN A 19 10.12 -84.15 -30.66
CA ASN A 19 9.51 -84.30 -29.34
C ASN A 19 10.43 -83.75 -28.24
N SER A 20 9.87 -83.21 -27.15
CA SER A 20 10.66 -82.75 -26.00
C SER A 20 11.27 -83.93 -25.24
N ILE A 21 12.60 -83.97 -25.12
CA ILE A 21 13.33 -85.04 -24.42
C ILE A 21 13.92 -84.49 -23.12
N LYS A 22 13.93 -85.28 -22.03
CA LYS A 22 14.50 -84.89 -20.73
C LYS A 22 16.03 -84.94 -20.66
N GLN A 23 16.67 -85.63 -21.61
CA GLN A 23 18.13 -85.76 -21.67
C GLN A 23 18.74 -84.46 -22.19
N SER A 24 19.81 -84.00 -21.54
CA SER A 24 20.49 -82.76 -21.92
C SER A 24 21.69 -82.99 -22.82
N SER A 25 21.80 -82.21 -23.90
CA SER A 25 23.01 -82.10 -24.70
C SER A 25 24.05 -81.27 -23.95
N LEU A 26 25.30 -81.77 -23.93
CA LEU A 26 26.43 -81.10 -23.29
C LEU A 26 27.44 -80.70 -24.36
N ILE A 27 27.67 -79.39 -24.49
CA ILE A 27 28.74 -78.80 -25.30
C ILE A 27 29.80 -78.32 -24.33
N LEU A 28 31.00 -78.89 -24.42
CA LEU A 28 32.11 -78.61 -23.52
C LEU A 28 33.38 -78.24 -24.29
N ASN A 29 34.13 -77.25 -23.81
CA ASN A 29 35.45 -76.84 -24.36
C ASN A 29 35.47 -76.62 -25.88
N SER A 30 34.45 -75.95 -26.41
CA SER A 30 34.25 -75.77 -27.86
C SER A 30 34.37 -74.31 -28.29
N ASN A 31 35.03 -74.09 -29.44
CA ASN A 31 35.29 -72.78 -30.02
C ASN A 31 34.57 -72.62 -31.37
N PHE A 32 33.80 -71.53 -31.50
CA PHE A 32 33.02 -71.12 -32.67
C PHE A 32 33.43 -69.70 -33.08
N PHE A 33 34.18 -69.59 -34.17
CA PHE A 33 34.82 -68.36 -34.62
C PHE A 33 34.48 -68.01 -36.07
N ASN A 34 34.12 -66.75 -36.32
CA ASN A 34 33.97 -66.19 -37.68
C ASN A 34 33.01 -66.97 -38.60
N ASN A 35 31.99 -67.64 -38.05
CA ASN A 35 31.04 -68.40 -38.86
C ASN A 35 29.92 -67.50 -39.39
N ASN A 36 29.37 -67.84 -40.56
CA ASN A 36 28.28 -67.11 -41.20
C ASN A 36 27.13 -68.06 -41.52
N GLY A 37 25.89 -67.65 -41.27
CA GLY A 37 24.71 -68.45 -41.59
C GLY A 37 23.38 -67.74 -41.35
N SER A 38 22.28 -68.48 -41.31
CA SER A 38 20.94 -67.89 -41.23
C SER A 38 20.44 -67.64 -39.80
N SER A 39 20.53 -68.60 -38.89
CA SER A 39 20.10 -68.42 -37.48
C SER A 39 20.89 -69.31 -36.53
N GLY A 40 21.18 -68.83 -35.31
CA GLY A 40 21.88 -69.60 -34.28
C GLY A 40 23.24 -70.10 -34.75
N VAL A 41 24.06 -69.24 -35.36
CA VAL A 41 25.15 -69.66 -36.26
C VAL A 41 26.22 -70.52 -35.59
N ALA A 42 26.49 -70.33 -34.30
CA ALA A 42 27.30 -71.28 -33.56
C ALA A 42 26.47 -72.48 -33.11
N ILE A 43 25.35 -72.21 -32.44
CA ILE A 43 24.51 -73.23 -31.81
C ILE A 43 23.04 -72.91 -32.03
N PHE A 44 22.33 -73.86 -32.65
CA PHE A 44 20.88 -73.90 -32.70
C PHE A 44 20.39 -75.09 -31.88
N SER A 45 19.43 -74.87 -30.97
CA SER A 45 18.76 -75.95 -30.24
C SER A 45 17.24 -75.80 -30.29
N ALA A 46 16.52 -76.89 -30.56
CA ALA A 46 15.07 -76.93 -30.55
C ALA A 46 14.55 -78.12 -29.74
N ASN A 47 13.71 -77.86 -28.73
CA ASN A 47 13.06 -78.83 -27.84
C ASN A 47 13.99 -79.80 -27.06
N ILE A 48 15.29 -79.48 -26.93
CA ILE A 48 16.27 -80.30 -26.18
C ILE A 48 17.01 -79.45 -25.14
N PRO A 49 17.00 -79.83 -23.84
CA PRO A 49 17.85 -79.24 -22.79
C PRO A 49 19.32 -79.11 -23.21
N ILE A 50 19.94 -77.94 -23.05
CA ILE A 50 21.32 -77.70 -23.49
C ILE A 50 22.19 -77.11 -22.39
N LYS A 51 23.38 -77.68 -22.22
CA LYS A 51 24.44 -77.20 -21.33
C LYS A 51 25.67 -76.80 -22.16
N ILE A 52 26.06 -75.54 -22.09
CA ILE A 52 27.21 -74.96 -22.78
C ILE A 52 28.25 -74.60 -21.72
N ILE A 53 29.39 -75.28 -21.68
CA ILE A 53 30.38 -75.13 -20.62
C ILE A 53 31.74 -74.85 -21.24
N GLN A 54 32.38 -73.76 -20.81
CA GLN A 54 33.74 -73.38 -21.27
C GLN A 54 33.85 -73.23 -22.80
N CYS A 55 32.86 -72.58 -23.41
CA CYS A 55 32.82 -72.36 -24.86
C CYS A 55 33.14 -70.92 -25.24
N ASN A 56 33.75 -70.72 -26.41
CA ASN A 56 33.96 -69.40 -27.01
C ASN A 56 33.14 -69.28 -28.29
N ILE A 57 32.23 -68.31 -28.35
CA ILE A 57 31.33 -68.02 -29.47
C ILE A 57 31.58 -66.57 -29.88
N ILE A 58 32.47 -66.36 -30.83
CA ILE A 58 33.03 -65.05 -31.14
C ILE A 58 32.96 -64.75 -32.64
N ASN A 59 32.54 -63.52 -32.98
CA ASN A 59 32.48 -62.99 -34.36
C ASN A 59 31.61 -63.81 -35.33
N ASN A 60 30.52 -64.42 -34.87
CA ASN A 60 29.59 -65.14 -35.76
C ASN A 60 28.51 -64.19 -36.32
N ILE A 61 28.11 -64.38 -37.58
CA ILE A 61 27.18 -63.51 -38.30
C ILE A 61 25.96 -64.32 -38.74
N ALA A 62 24.78 -64.01 -38.19
CA ALA A 62 23.49 -64.55 -38.61
C ALA A 62 22.74 -63.54 -39.48
N ILE A 63 22.06 -64.03 -40.52
CA ILE A 63 21.18 -63.18 -41.35
C ILE A 63 19.89 -62.82 -40.58
N ASN A 64 19.34 -63.77 -39.81
CA ASN A 64 18.06 -63.59 -39.13
C ASN A 64 18.23 -63.48 -37.60
N GLN A 65 18.32 -64.59 -36.87
CA GLN A 65 18.15 -64.59 -35.41
C GLN A 65 19.31 -65.28 -34.70
N GLY A 66 19.73 -64.75 -33.54
CA GLY A 66 20.68 -65.43 -32.65
C GLY A 66 22.08 -65.53 -33.26
N GLY A 67 22.81 -64.42 -33.34
CA GLY A 67 24.10 -64.36 -34.05
C GLY A 67 25.11 -65.38 -33.56
N GLY A 68 25.14 -65.64 -32.25
CA GLY A 68 25.83 -66.79 -31.66
C GLY A 68 24.89 -67.99 -31.48
N ILE A 69 23.85 -67.81 -30.67
CA ILE A 69 23.00 -68.89 -30.19
C ILE A 69 21.53 -68.60 -30.49
N PHE A 70 20.81 -69.58 -31.00
CA PHE A 70 19.35 -69.56 -31.12
C PHE A 70 18.74 -70.75 -30.40
N LEU A 71 17.80 -70.51 -29.49
CA LEU A 71 17.14 -71.54 -28.70
C LEU A 71 15.63 -71.46 -28.86
N ASP A 72 15.05 -72.52 -29.40
CA ASP A 72 13.60 -72.77 -29.43
C ASP A 72 13.24 -73.87 -28.42
N MET A 73 13.35 -73.51 -27.14
CA MET A 73 13.15 -74.41 -26.00
C MET A 73 12.88 -73.61 -24.73
N ASP A 74 12.36 -74.27 -23.70
CA ASP A 74 12.14 -73.65 -22.39
C ASP A 74 13.48 -73.43 -21.67
N THR A 75 13.71 -72.23 -21.13
CA THR A 75 15.00 -71.87 -20.52
C THR A 75 15.25 -72.49 -19.15
N ASN A 76 14.26 -73.12 -18.53
CA ASN A 76 14.43 -73.91 -17.30
C ASN A 76 15.49 -75.03 -17.47
N TYR A 77 15.81 -75.37 -18.73
CA TYR A 77 16.76 -76.40 -19.09
C TYR A 77 18.03 -75.88 -19.79
N LEU A 78 18.23 -74.56 -19.82
CA LEU A 78 19.43 -73.92 -20.34
C LEU A 78 20.45 -73.74 -19.22
N VAL A 79 21.72 -74.12 -19.45
CA VAL A 79 22.84 -73.71 -18.60
C VAL A 79 24.03 -73.33 -19.46
N ILE A 80 24.47 -72.09 -19.40
CA ILE A 80 25.68 -71.57 -20.02
C ILE A 80 26.65 -71.19 -18.90
N ASN A 81 27.75 -71.93 -18.78
CA ASN A 81 28.71 -71.79 -17.69
C ASN A 81 30.11 -71.47 -18.21
N LYS A 82 30.80 -70.50 -17.60
CA LYS A 82 32.20 -70.14 -17.90
C LYS A 82 32.49 -69.95 -19.40
N SER A 83 31.53 -69.40 -20.15
CA SER A 83 31.63 -69.26 -21.61
C SER A 83 31.78 -67.78 -22.02
N ILE A 84 32.19 -67.54 -23.27
CA ILE A 84 32.39 -66.20 -23.84
C ILE A 84 31.55 -66.09 -25.11
N ILE A 85 30.67 -65.10 -25.18
CA ILE A 85 29.79 -64.79 -26.33
C ILE A 85 29.99 -63.32 -26.70
N LEU A 86 30.79 -63.07 -27.73
CA LEU A 86 31.28 -61.73 -28.08
C LEU A 86 31.20 -61.41 -29.56
N ASN A 87 30.92 -60.14 -29.88
CA ASN A 87 30.99 -59.59 -31.24
C ASN A 87 30.18 -60.37 -32.29
N ASN A 88 29.13 -61.07 -31.87
CA ASN A 88 28.24 -61.76 -32.79
C ASN A 88 27.21 -60.76 -33.36
N LEU A 89 26.81 -60.97 -34.62
CA LEU A 89 25.93 -60.10 -35.40
C LEU A 89 24.68 -60.86 -35.83
N ALA A 90 23.51 -60.23 -35.75
CA ALA A 90 22.25 -60.78 -36.26
C ALA A 90 21.27 -59.67 -36.67
N PHE A 91 20.17 -60.03 -37.34
CA PHE A 91 19.04 -59.10 -37.48
C PHE A 91 18.30 -58.95 -36.14
N GLU A 92 18.07 -60.05 -35.40
CA GLU A 92 17.51 -60.05 -34.04
C GLU A 92 18.40 -60.86 -33.08
N GLY A 93 18.75 -60.29 -31.91
CA GLY A 93 19.50 -61.00 -30.87
C GLY A 93 20.92 -61.36 -31.30
N GLY A 94 21.80 -60.36 -31.37
CA GLY A 94 23.18 -60.53 -31.84
C GLY A 94 23.93 -61.65 -31.11
N GLY A 95 23.74 -61.79 -29.80
CA GLY A 95 24.35 -62.86 -29.00
C GLY A 95 23.49 -64.11 -28.92
N ILE A 96 22.38 -64.01 -28.19
CA ILE A 96 21.44 -65.10 -27.90
C ILE A 96 20.03 -64.69 -28.31
N TYR A 97 19.31 -65.59 -28.95
CA TYR A 97 17.88 -65.44 -29.22
C TYR A 97 17.09 -66.58 -28.56
N LEU A 98 16.11 -66.21 -27.72
CA LEU A 98 15.20 -67.13 -27.04
C LEU A 98 13.79 -66.94 -27.63
N PHE A 99 13.24 -67.97 -28.27
CA PHE A 99 11.95 -67.85 -28.98
C PHE A 99 10.72 -67.98 -28.07
N LYS A 100 10.80 -68.84 -27.02
CA LYS A 100 9.71 -69.04 -26.04
C LYS A 100 9.82 -68.07 -24.85
N ASP A 101 8.93 -68.18 -23.86
CA ASP A 101 8.86 -67.32 -22.64
C ASP A 101 10.04 -67.49 -21.66
N GLY A 102 11.20 -67.87 -22.17
CA GLY A 102 12.37 -68.12 -21.35
C GLY A 102 13.22 -66.88 -21.15
N ASN A 103 13.75 -66.72 -19.93
CA ASN A 103 14.62 -65.59 -19.57
C ASN A 103 16.01 -66.06 -19.09
N ILE A 104 17.01 -65.21 -19.27
CA ILE A 104 18.36 -65.33 -18.72
C ILE A 104 18.38 -64.82 -17.28
N ASN A 105 19.00 -65.60 -16.39
CA ASN A 105 19.15 -65.30 -14.97
C ASN A 105 20.47 -65.86 -14.43
N ASN A 106 20.75 -65.63 -13.15
CA ASN A 106 21.99 -66.08 -12.50
C ASN A 106 22.10 -67.61 -12.37
N LYS A 107 21.02 -68.37 -12.60
CA LYS A 107 21.02 -69.84 -12.54
C LYS A 107 21.37 -70.47 -13.89
N ASN A 108 20.94 -69.86 -15.00
CA ASN A 108 21.21 -70.37 -16.34
C ASN A 108 22.41 -69.71 -17.04
N LEU A 109 22.83 -68.51 -16.65
CA LEU A 109 24.02 -67.83 -17.18
C LEU A 109 25.06 -67.62 -16.07
N ILE A 110 25.92 -68.62 -15.87
CA ILE A 110 26.87 -68.69 -14.75
C ILE A 110 28.27 -68.31 -15.24
N GLN A 111 28.89 -67.29 -14.64
CA GLN A 111 30.29 -66.89 -14.96
C GLN A 111 30.57 -66.73 -16.46
N THR A 112 29.56 -66.35 -17.24
CA THR A 112 29.62 -66.25 -18.71
C THR A 112 29.65 -64.79 -19.13
N PHE A 113 30.51 -64.46 -20.09
CA PHE A 113 30.66 -63.12 -20.63
C PHE A 113 29.81 -62.98 -21.90
N LEU A 114 28.78 -62.13 -21.85
CA LEU A 114 27.85 -61.88 -22.96
C LEU A 114 27.76 -60.37 -23.18
N GLN A 115 28.60 -59.84 -24.08
CA GLN A 115 28.73 -58.41 -24.35
C GLN A 115 29.15 -58.14 -25.80
N PHE A 116 29.07 -56.88 -26.24
CA PHE A 116 29.54 -56.42 -27.55
C PHE A 116 28.94 -57.14 -28.77
N ASN A 117 27.86 -57.89 -28.59
CA ASN A 117 27.08 -58.40 -29.71
C ASN A 117 26.22 -57.25 -30.27
N LYS A 118 25.80 -57.36 -31.53
CA LYS A 118 25.03 -56.29 -32.18
C LYS A 118 23.90 -56.90 -33.02
N ALA A 119 22.73 -56.28 -32.94
CA ALA A 119 21.59 -56.63 -33.76
C ALA A 119 21.14 -55.43 -34.59
N ASP A 120 20.69 -55.66 -35.82
CA ASP A 120 20.21 -54.59 -36.69
C ASP A 120 18.80 -54.12 -36.34
N PHE A 121 17.94 -55.01 -35.84
CA PHE A 121 16.54 -54.74 -35.54
C PHE A 121 16.21 -54.84 -34.04
N LEU A 122 16.51 -55.97 -33.39
CA LEU A 122 16.01 -56.27 -32.03
C LEU A 122 17.15 -56.67 -31.08
N THR A 123 17.37 -55.87 -30.03
CA THR A 123 18.32 -56.05 -28.90
C THR A 123 19.70 -56.65 -29.20
N ASN A 124 20.76 -55.95 -28.81
CA ASN A 124 22.12 -56.30 -29.19
C ASN A 124 22.61 -57.64 -28.64
N ASN A 125 22.38 -57.93 -27.37
CA ASN A 125 22.92 -59.13 -26.73
C ASN A 125 21.92 -60.28 -26.64
N THR A 126 20.69 -59.99 -26.23
CA THR A 126 19.72 -61.04 -25.89
C THR A 126 18.30 -60.68 -26.29
N VAL A 127 17.65 -61.52 -27.09
CA VAL A 127 16.18 -61.47 -27.28
C VAL A 127 15.55 -62.49 -26.35
N GLU A 128 14.62 -62.05 -25.49
CA GLU A 128 13.88 -62.87 -24.53
C GLU A 128 12.57 -62.19 -24.13
N PHE A 129 11.72 -62.89 -23.36
CA PHE A 129 10.52 -62.29 -22.80
C PHE A 129 10.88 -61.16 -21.82
N PRO A 130 10.12 -60.05 -21.74
CA PRO A 130 10.43 -58.97 -20.81
C PRO A 130 10.54 -59.49 -19.38
N THR A 131 11.63 -59.13 -18.69
CA THR A 131 11.88 -59.54 -17.31
C THR A 131 11.39 -58.49 -16.32
N HIS A 132 11.38 -57.22 -16.71
CA HIS A 132 10.97 -56.13 -15.84
C HIS A 132 10.54 -54.88 -16.60
N LEU A 133 9.83 -54.02 -15.87
CA LEU A 133 9.44 -52.68 -16.30
C LEU A 133 10.46 -51.64 -15.84
N SER A 134 10.67 -50.63 -16.69
CA SER A 134 11.51 -49.48 -16.41
C SER A 134 10.73 -48.19 -16.63
N LEU A 135 10.75 -47.30 -15.63
CA LEU A 135 10.12 -45.98 -15.69
C LEU A 135 11.10 -44.94 -16.25
N LEU A 136 10.62 -44.16 -17.22
CA LEU A 136 11.30 -43.01 -17.79
C LEU A 136 10.56 -41.74 -17.35
N ILE A 137 11.29 -40.80 -16.74
CA ILE A 137 10.80 -39.47 -16.41
C ILE A 137 11.64 -38.45 -17.18
N ASN A 138 11.00 -37.62 -18.00
CA ASN A 138 11.67 -36.61 -18.84
C ASN A 138 12.83 -37.23 -19.67
N SER A 139 12.58 -38.37 -20.29
CA SER A 139 13.56 -39.16 -21.07
C SER A 139 14.75 -39.73 -20.27
N GLN A 140 14.71 -39.68 -18.93
CA GLN A 140 15.72 -40.28 -18.05
C GLN A 140 15.17 -41.54 -17.36
N GLU A 141 15.95 -42.61 -17.36
CA GLU A 141 15.60 -43.84 -16.65
C GLU A 141 15.76 -43.67 -15.14
N MET A 142 14.72 -44.10 -14.41
CA MET A 142 14.65 -43.97 -12.98
C MET A 142 15.16 -45.23 -12.27
N ALA A 143 15.89 -45.02 -11.17
CA ALA A 143 16.27 -46.12 -10.28
C ALA A 143 15.04 -46.76 -9.65
N ALA A 144 15.09 -48.07 -9.44
CA ALA A 144 14.01 -48.82 -8.80
C ALA A 144 14.56 -49.84 -7.81
N ASP A 145 13.85 -50.04 -6.70
CA ASP A 145 14.11 -51.08 -5.70
C ASP A 145 13.16 -52.28 -5.94
N GLU A 146 13.63 -53.50 -5.68
CA GLU A 146 12.81 -54.71 -5.79
C GLU A 146 12.14 -55.03 -4.44
N LEU A 147 10.81 -55.13 -4.45
CA LEU A 147 9.97 -55.51 -3.32
C LEU A 147 9.36 -56.88 -3.60
N ILE A 148 9.29 -57.75 -2.58
CA ILE A 148 8.63 -59.05 -2.70
C ILE A 148 7.38 -59.02 -1.85
N ILE A 149 6.21 -59.10 -2.49
CA ILE A 149 4.90 -59.11 -1.82
C ILE A 149 4.15 -60.36 -2.29
N ASN A 150 3.75 -61.22 -1.36
CA ASN A 150 3.03 -62.47 -1.66
C ASN A 150 3.73 -63.34 -2.73
N ASN A 151 5.07 -63.46 -2.66
CA ASN A 151 5.93 -64.14 -3.65
C ASN A 151 5.97 -63.51 -5.06
N ILE A 152 5.40 -62.32 -5.26
CA ILE A 152 5.47 -61.57 -6.50
C ILE A 152 6.53 -60.46 -6.36
N THR A 153 7.45 -60.38 -7.32
CA THR A 153 8.47 -59.33 -7.39
C THR A 153 7.92 -58.07 -8.03
N ILE A 154 8.01 -56.94 -7.34
CA ILE A 154 7.52 -55.63 -7.77
C ILE A 154 8.69 -54.66 -7.78
N ARG A 155 8.85 -53.91 -8.88
CA ARG A 155 9.81 -52.80 -8.90
C ARG A 155 9.15 -51.53 -8.40
N SER A 156 9.74 -50.88 -7.41
CA SER A 156 9.26 -49.61 -6.87
C SER A 156 10.18 -48.46 -7.22
N LEU A 157 9.60 -47.32 -7.57
CA LEU A 157 10.36 -46.11 -7.89
C LEU A 157 11.23 -45.65 -6.70
N LYS A 158 12.54 -45.53 -6.93
CA LYS A 158 13.49 -45.02 -5.94
C LYS A 158 13.91 -43.58 -6.28
N LEU A 159 13.47 -42.62 -5.48
CA LEU A 159 13.84 -41.20 -5.61
C LEU A 159 14.77 -40.75 -4.49
N LYS A 160 15.79 -39.97 -4.85
CA LYS A 160 16.51 -39.15 -3.88
C LYS A 160 15.69 -37.87 -3.61
N PRO A 161 15.72 -37.31 -2.40
CA PRO A 161 15.03 -36.06 -2.10
C PRO A 161 15.41 -34.95 -3.08
N TYR A 162 14.42 -34.29 -3.67
CA TYR A 162 14.61 -33.24 -4.67
C TYR A 162 13.76 -32.01 -4.35
N LYS A 163 14.17 -30.84 -4.88
CA LYS A 163 13.47 -29.57 -4.65
C LYS A 163 12.24 -29.46 -5.54
N ILE A 164 11.12 -29.07 -4.94
CA ILE A 164 9.86 -28.75 -5.59
C ILE A 164 9.45 -27.32 -5.25
N ILE A 165 8.60 -26.74 -6.09
CA ILE A 165 7.95 -25.45 -5.83
C ILE A 165 6.46 -25.72 -5.66
N GLU A 166 5.95 -25.47 -4.46
CA GLU A 166 4.53 -25.61 -4.12
C GLU A 166 4.03 -24.26 -3.58
N GLN A 167 3.00 -23.69 -4.23
CA GLN A 167 2.43 -22.38 -3.87
C GLN A 167 3.51 -21.26 -3.69
N GLY A 168 4.53 -21.28 -4.55
CA GLY A 168 5.64 -20.31 -4.52
C GLY A 168 6.72 -20.57 -3.47
N VAL A 169 6.61 -21.63 -2.66
CA VAL A 169 7.58 -22.01 -1.63
C VAL A 169 8.42 -23.19 -2.11
N ILE A 170 9.74 -23.09 -1.93
CA ILE A 170 10.66 -24.18 -2.24
C ILE A 170 10.63 -25.21 -1.09
N LYS A 171 10.29 -26.45 -1.39
CA LYS A 171 10.28 -27.59 -0.44
C LYS A 171 11.11 -28.76 -0.96
N LEU A 172 11.50 -29.66 -0.07
CA LEU A 172 12.12 -30.94 -0.45
C LEU A 172 11.06 -32.04 -0.41
N SER A 173 10.97 -32.85 -1.49
CA SER A 173 10.12 -34.03 -1.55
C SER A 173 10.97 -35.27 -1.83
N LYS A 174 10.61 -36.39 -1.19
CA LYS A 174 11.12 -37.74 -1.48
C LYS A 174 10.18 -38.56 -2.36
N TYR A 175 9.00 -38.04 -2.68
CA TYR A 175 7.97 -38.69 -3.48
C TYR A 175 7.84 -38.02 -4.84
N LEU A 176 7.38 -38.78 -5.84
CA LEU A 176 7.06 -38.21 -7.14
C LEU A 176 5.85 -37.27 -7.00
N MET A 177 6.03 -35.99 -7.29
CA MET A 177 4.94 -35.02 -7.27
C MET A 177 4.22 -34.96 -8.61
N ILE A 178 2.92 -35.21 -8.63
CA ILE A 178 2.04 -35.16 -9.80
C ILE A 178 0.86 -34.20 -9.57
N PRO A 179 0.14 -33.72 -10.60
CA PRO A 179 -1.11 -32.98 -10.39
C PRO A 179 -2.22 -33.86 -9.82
N SER A 180 -3.12 -33.27 -9.03
CA SER A 180 -4.40 -33.88 -8.63
C SER A 180 -5.47 -33.59 -9.67
N GLU A 181 -6.19 -34.61 -10.13
CA GLU A 181 -7.34 -34.50 -11.07
C GLU A 181 -7.06 -33.76 -12.38
N GLN A 182 -5.81 -33.69 -12.81
CA GLN A 182 -5.41 -33.12 -14.09
C GLN A 182 -4.45 -34.03 -14.83
N VAL A 183 -4.43 -33.90 -16.15
CA VAL A 183 -3.54 -34.65 -17.04
C VAL A 183 -2.09 -34.22 -16.81
N ILE A 184 -1.22 -35.16 -16.45
CA ILE A 184 0.18 -34.91 -16.07
C ILE A 184 0.93 -34.09 -17.13
N LYS A 185 0.84 -34.48 -18.40
CA LYS A 185 1.54 -33.84 -19.52
C LYS A 185 1.04 -32.41 -19.82
N LYS A 186 -0.20 -32.10 -19.45
CA LYS A 186 -0.79 -30.76 -19.65
C LYS A 186 -0.52 -29.83 -18.47
N TYR A 187 -0.16 -30.37 -17.32
CA TYR A 187 0.03 -29.60 -16.10
C TYR A 187 1.25 -28.68 -16.18
N LYS A 188 1.03 -27.41 -15.83
CA LYS A 188 2.05 -26.37 -15.79
C LYS A 188 2.09 -25.79 -14.40
N ASN A 189 3.27 -25.79 -13.78
CA ASN A 189 3.49 -25.13 -12.50
C ASN A 189 3.66 -23.63 -12.73
N VAL A 190 2.81 -22.82 -12.11
CA VAL A 190 2.78 -21.37 -12.21
C VAL A 190 3.77 -20.79 -11.21
N ILE A 191 4.68 -19.93 -11.70
CA ILE A 191 5.60 -19.15 -10.88
C ILE A 191 5.12 -17.69 -10.91
N PRO A 192 4.35 -17.22 -9.91
CA PRO A 192 3.66 -15.95 -9.98
C PRO A 192 4.61 -14.75 -10.12
N GLN A 193 5.75 -14.79 -9.42
CA GLN A 193 6.76 -13.72 -9.44
C GLN A 193 7.37 -13.48 -10.83
N LEU A 194 7.53 -14.55 -11.62
CA LEU A 194 8.08 -14.48 -12.96
C LEU A 194 6.99 -14.38 -14.04
N GLN A 195 5.72 -14.56 -13.67
CA GLN A 195 4.59 -14.67 -14.60
C GLN A 195 4.80 -15.76 -15.67
N ILE A 196 5.47 -16.85 -15.29
CA ILE A 196 5.79 -17.98 -16.18
C ILE A 196 5.08 -19.22 -15.67
N ALA A 197 4.53 -20.01 -16.60
CA ALA A 197 4.04 -21.36 -16.34
C ALA A 197 4.97 -22.37 -17.01
N LYS A 198 5.54 -23.30 -16.24
CA LYS A 198 6.52 -24.29 -16.72
C LYS A 198 6.00 -25.70 -16.56
N ASN A 199 6.17 -26.54 -17.57
CA ASN A 199 5.88 -27.96 -17.48
C ASN A 199 6.85 -28.62 -16.47
N MET A 200 6.31 -29.40 -15.53
CA MET A 200 7.13 -30.14 -14.55
C MET A 200 7.53 -31.52 -15.07
N LEU A 201 6.61 -32.20 -15.74
CA LEU A 201 6.78 -33.54 -16.30
C LEU A 201 6.31 -33.49 -17.77
N ASN A 202 7.26 -33.55 -18.70
CA ASN A 202 6.96 -33.59 -20.14
C ASN A 202 6.66 -35.02 -20.59
N ASP A 203 7.43 -35.96 -20.05
CA ASP A 203 7.44 -37.36 -20.46
C ASP A 203 7.39 -38.25 -19.22
N LEU A 204 6.41 -39.15 -19.16
CA LEU A 204 6.28 -40.18 -18.13
C LEU A 204 5.90 -41.48 -18.83
N PHE A 205 6.88 -42.35 -19.04
CA PHE A 205 6.72 -43.54 -19.87
C PHE A 205 7.18 -44.81 -19.14
N ILE A 206 6.54 -45.93 -19.43
CA ILE A 206 7.03 -47.26 -19.06
C ILE A 206 7.57 -47.98 -20.29
N THR A 207 8.68 -48.68 -20.10
CA THR A 207 9.35 -49.49 -21.12
C THR A 207 9.57 -50.92 -20.63
N LEU A 208 9.58 -51.84 -21.58
CA LEU A 208 9.86 -53.26 -21.36
C LEU A 208 11.36 -53.53 -21.58
N LYS A 209 11.98 -54.20 -20.61
CA LYS A 209 13.40 -54.54 -20.64
C LYS A 209 13.67 -56.02 -20.42
N ASN A 210 14.75 -56.48 -21.03
CA ASN A 210 15.31 -57.81 -20.80
C ASN A 210 16.26 -57.83 -19.59
N SER A 211 16.75 -59.03 -19.22
CA SER A 211 17.74 -59.28 -18.16
C SER A 211 19.08 -58.56 -18.34
N LYS A 212 19.36 -58.03 -19.53
CA LYS A 212 20.54 -57.20 -19.86
C LYS A 212 20.22 -55.71 -19.92
N ASN A 213 19.04 -55.29 -19.44
CA ASN A 213 18.55 -53.92 -19.43
C ASN A 213 18.41 -53.27 -20.82
N GLU A 214 18.31 -54.07 -21.88
CA GLU A 214 18.07 -53.61 -23.25
C GLU A 214 16.56 -53.43 -23.46
N VAL A 215 16.17 -52.36 -24.17
CA VAL A 215 14.76 -52.04 -24.45
C VAL A 215 14.24 -52.93 -25.58
N LEU A 216 13.09 -53.57 -25.37
CA LEU A 216 12.43 -54.43 -26.34
C LEU A 216 11.55 -53.61 -27.30
N LYS A 217 11.72 -53.82 -28.62
CA LYS A 217 11.13 -52.97 -29.67
C LYS A 217 9.93 -53.54 -30.44
N ASN A 218 9.33 -54.64 -29.99
CA ASN A 218 8.07 -55.16 -30.57
C ASN A 218 7.50 -56.30 -29.72
N SER A 219 6.77 -56.00 -28.65
CA SER A 219 6.02 -57.02 -27.90
C SER A 219 4.55 -56.97 -28.31
N ASN A 220 4.26 -57.40 -29.54
CA ASN A 220 2.90 -57.64 -30.02
C ASN A 220 2.25 -58.72 -29.15
N LYS A 221 1.69 -58.32 -27.99
CA LYS A 221 0.77 -59.03 -27.06
C LYS A 221 0.77 -58.49 -25.61
N VAL A 222 1.65 -57.55 -25.24
CA VAL A 222 1.69 -57.02 -23.85
C VAL A 222 0.77 -55.80 -23.70
N THR A 223 -0.16 -55.88 -22.75
CA THR A 223 -1.02 -54.75 -22.35
C THR A 223 -0.78 -54.41 -20.88
N CYS A 224 -0.83 -53.13 -20.53
CA CYS A 224 -0.59 -52.67 -19.16
C CYS A 224 -1.85 -52.09 -18.53
N LEU A 225 -2.29 -52.67 -17.43
CA LEU A 225 -3.37 -52.16 -16.59
C LEU A 225 -2.78 -51.17 -15.57
N VAL A 226 -3.31 -49.95 -15.54
CA VAL A 226 -2.94 -48.93 -14.56
C VAL A 226 -4.05 -48.80 -13.53
N SER A 227 -3.67 -48.84 -12.27
CA SER A 227 -4.58 -48.73 -11.13
C SER A 227 -3.97 -47.86 -10.03
N GLN A 228 -4.81 -47.29 -9.17
CA GLN A 228 -4.38 -46.39 -8.09
C GLN A 228 -4.98 -46.80 -6.75
N ALA A 229 -4.27 -46.54 -5.65
CA ALA A 229 -4.77 -46.73 -4.28
C ALA A 229 -4.20 -45.68 -3.32
N THR A 230 -4.87 -45.46 -2.19
CA THR A 230 -4.50 -44.48 -1.16
C THR A 230 -4.00 -45.19 0.09
N ALA A 231 -2.69 -45.16 0.37
CA ALA A 231 -2.15 -45.82 1.55
C ALA A 231 -2.17 -44.90 2.79
N ALA A 232 -2.56 -45.46 3.93
CA ALA A 232 -2.69 -44.75 5.21
C ALA A 232 -1.36 -44.55 5.96
N GLN A 233 -0.33 -45.35 5.63
CA GLN A 233 1.01 -45.26 6.20
C GLN A 233 2.07 -45.24 5.10
N LEU A 234 3.16 -44.48 5.35
CA LEU A 234 4.17 -44.14 4.34
C LEU A 234 4.92 -45.35 3.75
N ASP A 235 5.01 -46.45 4.50
CA ASP A 235 5.77 -47.66 4.13
C ASP A 235 4.87 -48.89 3.90
N GLU A 236 3.54 -48.74 3.98
CA GLU A 236 2.60 -49.85 3.79
C GLU A 236 2.18 -49.94 2.32
N VAL A 237 2.51 -51.06 1.68
CA VAL A 237 1.98 -51.36 0.33
C VAL A 237 0.60 -51.98 0.49
N GLN A 238 -0.41 -51.38 -0.15
CA GLN A 238 -1.78 -51.87 -0.04
C GLN A 238 -1.96 -53.22 -0.72
N ARG A 239 -3.02 -53.94 -0.32
CA ARG A 239 -3.36 -55.20 -0.98
C ARG A 239 -3.83 -54.89 -2.40
N PHE A 240 -3.58 -55.81 -3.32
CA PHE A 240 -3.95 -55.64 -4.73
C PHE A 240 -5.46 -55.39 -4.94
N GLU A 241 -6.31 -55.86 -4.03
CA GLU A 241 -7.77 -55.69 -4.06
C GLU A 241 -8.22 -54.24 -3.80
N ASP A 242 -7.37 -53.42 -3.16
CA ASP A 242 -7.70 -52.03 -2.80
C ASP A 242 -7.45 -51.05 -3.96
N PHE A 243 -6.83 -51.51 -5.05
CA PHE A 243 -6.50 -50.68 -6.20
C PHE A 243 -7.69 -50.46 -7.14
N LYS A 244 -8.04 -49.19 -7.36
CA LYS A 244 -9.05 -48.74 -8.30
C LYS A 244 -8.48 -48.69 -9.72
N PHE A 245 -9.17 -49.32 -10.67
CA PHE A 245 -8.81 -49.29 -12.09
C PHE A 245 -8.91 -47.87 -12.69
N ILE A 246 -7.89 -47.48 -13.48
CA ILE A 246 -7.84 -46.19 -14.18
C ILE A 246 -7.91 -46.39 -15.70
N SER A 247 -6.98 -47.16 -16.28
CA SER A 247 -6.91 -47.31 -17.74
C SER A 247 -6.11 -48.55 -18.17
N THR A 248 -6.36 -48.98 -19.40
CA THR A 248 -5.55 -49.97 -20.12
C THR A 248 -4.64 -49.25 -21.13
N LEU A 249 -3.32 -49.35 -20.96
CA LEU A 249 -2.35 -48.77 -21.88
C LEU A 249 -1.94 -49.78 -22.95
N GLN A 250 -1.88 -49.30 -24.19
CA GLN A 250 -1.32 -50.00 -25.34
C GLN A 250 0.07 -49.43 -25.66
N ILE A 251 0.87 -50.22 -26.37
CA ILE A 251 2.20 -49.81 -26.81
C ILE A 251 2.09 -48.73 -27.90
N ASP A 252 2.77 -47.61 -27.71
CA ASP A 252 2.88 -46.56 -28.73
C ASP A 252 3.96 -46.90 -29.79
N GLN A 253 4.03 -46.12 -30.87
CA GLN A 253 4.96 -46.26 -32.00
C GLN A 253 6.44 -46.36 -31.59
N PHE A 254 6.79 -45.86 -30.40
CA PHE A 254 8.14 -45.88 -29.84
C PHE A 254 8.41 -47.05 -28.88
N ASN A 255 7.50 -48.02 -28.77
CA ASN A 255 7.58 -49.14 -27.81
C ASN A 255 7.53 -48.72 -26.34
N GLN A 256 6.66 -47.76 -26.04
CA GLN A 256 6.51 -47.18 -24.70
C GLN A 256 5.03 -47.11 -24.32
N PHE A 257 4.75 -47.15 -23.01
CA PHE A 257 3.42 -46.94 -22.44
C PHE A 257 3.36 -45.54 -21.83
N ASP A 258 2.48 -44.68 -22.35
CA ASP A 258 2.33 -43.29 -21.90
C ASP A 258 1.46 -43.19 -20.63
N LEU A 259 2.11 -42.93 -19.49
CA LEU A 259 1.44 -42.59 -18.25
C LEU A 259 1.11 -41.09 -18.14
N GLY A 260 1.77 -40.24 -18.93
CA GLY A 260 1.64 -38.79 -18.87
C GLY A 260 0.28 -38.27 -19.37
N SER A 261 -0.44 -39.07 -20.15
CA SER A 261 -1.80 -38.78 -20.63
C SER A 261 -2.90 -39.04 -19.59
N LEU A 262 -2.57 -39.68 -18.47
CA LEU A 262 -3.52 -40.02 -17.40
C LEU A 262 -3.65 -38.90 -16.37
N SER A 263 -4.76 -38.93 -15.63
CA SER A 263 -5.02 -38.13 -14.43
C SER A 263 -5.26 -39.06 -13.24
N PHE A 264 -4.81 -38.64 -12.07
CA PHE A 264 -4.94 -39.40 -10.83
C PHE A 264 -5.68 -38.58 -9.77
N HIS A 265 -6.45 -39.26 -8.93
CA HIS A 265 -7.21 -38.65 -7.86
C HIS A 265 -6.50 -38.86 -6.53
N PHE A 266 -6.13 -37.76 -5.86
CA PHE A 266 -5.60 -37.76 -4.49
C PHE A 266 -5.75 -36.37 -3.88
N ASP A 267 -6.33 -36.30 -2.69
CA ASP A 267 -6.52 -35.05 -1.98
C ASP A 267 -5.18 -34.41 -1.58
N PRO A 268 -4.81 -33.26 -2.16
CA PRO A 268 -3.55 -32.59 -1.86
C PRO A 268 -3.47 -31.97 -0.46
N TYR A 269 -4.59 -31.89 0.26
CA TYR A 269 -4.68 -31.36 1.62
C TYR A 269 -4.85 -32.45 2.69
N HIS A 270 -4.87 -33.73 2.30
CA HIS A 270 -4.93 -34.86 3.22
C HIS A 270 -3.67 -34.95 4.10
N ASP A 271 -3.78 -35.61 5.27
CA ASP A 271 -2.71 -35.79 6.24
C ASP A 271 -1.36 -36.24 5.63
N GLU A 272 -0.26 -35.68 6.13
CA GLU A 272 1.12 -35.94 5.67
C GLU A 272 1.59 -37.40 5.79
N ASN A 273 0.78 -38.29 6.37
CA ASN A 273 1.07 -39.71 6.49
C ASN A 273 0.58 -40.55 5.30
N HIS A 274 -0.24 -39.98 4.43
CA HIS A 274 -0.80 -40.68 3.28
C HIS A 274 0.07 -40.51 2.02
N ASN A 275 -0.03 -41.47 1.11
CA ASN A 275 0.55 -41.38 -0.23
C ASN A 275 -0.38 -42.02 -1.27
N LEU A 276 -0.17 -41.62 -2.52
CA LEU A 276 -0.81 -42.22 -3.68
C LEU A 276 0.09 -43.33 -4.20
N GLN A 277 -0.45 -44.52 -4.38
CA GLN A 277 0.23 -45.66 -4.97
C GLN A 277 -0.34 -45.92 -6.35
N ILE A 278 0.49 -45.82 -7.39
CA ILE A 278 0.12 -46.13 -8.77
C ILE A 278 0.77 -47.45 -9.14
N LEU A 279 -0.05 -48.46 -9.39
CA LEU A 279 0.39 -49.80 -9.79
C LEU A 279 0.17 -49.98 -11.29
N VAL A 280 1.24 -50.32 -11.99
CA VAL A 280 1.21 -50.72 -13.39
C VAL A 280 1.45 -52.21 -13.48
N ASN A 281 0.46 -52.93 -14.01
CA ASN A 281 0.48 -54.37 -14.20
C ASN A 281 0.45 -54.70 -15.69
N CYS A 282 1.59 -55.12 -16.23
CA CYS A 282 1.72 -55.52 -17.62
C CYS A 282 1.68 -57.05 -17.74
N SER A 283 0.82 -57.56 -18.61
CA SER A 283 0.68 -58.98 -18.89
C SER A 283 0.55 -59.24 -20.39
N SER A 284 0.97 -60.43 -20.82
CA SER A 284 0.81 -60.91 -22.19
C SER A 284 -0.28 -61.99 -22.23
N ASN A 285 -1.01 -62.10 -23.34
CA ASN A 285 -1.97 -63.19 -23.54
C ASN A 285 -1.30 -64.58 -23.64
N SER A 286 0.03 -64.64 -23.85
CA SER A 286 0.78 -65.88 -24.04
C SER A 286 1.47 -66.43 -22.78
N SER A 287 1.68 -65.60 -21.75
CA SER A 287 2.43 -65.96 -20.55
C SER A 287 1.63 -65.64 -19.28
N GLN A 288 1.81 -66.46 -18.24
CA GLN A 288 1.16 -66.23 -16.93
C GLN A 288 1.92 -65.24 -16.04
N ASP A 289 3.11 -64.80 -16.45
CA ASP A 289 3.98 -63.93 -15.66
C ASP A 289 3.55 -62.46 -15.76
N GLN A 290 3.25 -61.87 -14.61
CA GLN A 290 2.87 -60.47 -14.46
C GLN A 290 4.09 -59.60 -14.17
N LEU A 291 4.24 -58.51 -14.91
CA LEU A 291 5.28 -57.52 -14.67
C LEU A 291 4.67 -56.33 -13.91
N LEU A 292 5.12 -56.11 -12.68
CA LEU A 292 4.56 -55.09 -11.80
C LEU A 292 5.56 -53.95 -11.54
N TYR A 293 5.07 -52.71 -11.64
CA TYR A 293 5.80 -51.50 -11.25
C TYR A 293 4.93 -50.62 -10.33
N LEU A 294 5.49 -50.23 -9.18
CA LEU A 294 4.82 -49.40 -8.17
C LEU A 294 5.46 -48.00 -8.12
N ILE A 295 4.65 -46.97 -8.31
CA ILE A 295 5.05 -45.58 -8.17
C ILE A 295 4.39 -45.01 -6.93
N ILE A 296 5.21 -44.56 -5.97
CA ILE A 296 4.74 -43.85 -4.79
C ILE A 296 4.81 -42.35 -5.07
N SER A 297 3.65 -41.69 -5.09
CA SER A 297 3.49 -40.30 -5.47
C SER A 297 2.68 -39.51 -4.44
N ARG A 298 2.72 -38.18 -4.60
CA ARG A 298 1.87 -37.20 -3.93
C ARG A 298 1.42 -36.16 -4.92
N THR A 299 0.34 -35.46 -4.59
CA THR A 299 -0.16 -34.39 -5.43
C THR A 299 0.29 -33.00 -4.98
N TYR A 300 0.40 -32.07 -5.93
CA TYR A 300 0.60 -30.66 -5.61
C TYR A 300 -0.67 -30.05 -5.02
N LYS A 301 -0.52 -29.19 -4.01
CA LYS A 301 -1.59 -28.28 -3.59
C LYS A 301 -2.05 -27.38 -4.73
N CYS A 302 -3.33 -27.05 -4.73
CA CYS A 302 -3.91 -26.22 -5.78
C CYS A 302 -3.16 -24.89 -5.86
N GLN A 303 -2.70 -24.58 -7.06
CA GLN A 303 -1.93 -23.36 -7.36
C GLN A 303 -2.85 -22.22 -7.83
N LEU A 304 -2.27 -21.08 -8.15
CA LEU A 304 -3.02 -20.00 -8.78
C LEU A 304 -3.59 -20.48 -10.11
N GLY A 305 -4.83 -20.11 -10.37
CA GLY A 305 -5.63 -20.57 -11.50
C GLY A 305 -6.33 -21.90 -11.28
N GLU A 306 -6.19 -22.51 -10.11
CA GLU A 306 -6.92 -23.71 -9.74
C GLU A 306 -7.84 -23.42 -8.55
N PHE A 307 -8.81 -24.31 -8.37
CA PHE A 307 -9.68 -24.35 -7.21
C PHE A 307 -9.86 -25.79 -6.73
N TYR A 308 -10.06 -25.93 -5.43
CA TYR A 308 -10.27 -27.21 -4.76
C TYR A 308 -11.77 -27.56 -4.75
N ILE A 309 -12.11 -28.69 -5.35
CA ILE A 309 -13.46 -29.26 -5.39
C ILE A 309 -13.35 -30.78 -5.43
N ASP A 310 -14.26 -31.47 -4.74
CA ASP A 310 -14.33 -32.93 -4.70
C ASP A 310 -12.96 -33.61 -4.46
N GLU A 311 -12.24 -33.18 -3.41
CA GLU A 311 -10.93 -33.74 -3.04
C GLU A 311 -9.85 -33.65 -4.14
N GLY A 312 -10.02 -32.73 -5.11
CA GLY A 312 -9.07 -32.54 -6.22
C GLY A 312 -8.89 -31.07 -6.62
N CYS A 313 -7.88 -30.80 -7.46
CA CYS A 313 -7.62 -29.47 -8.00
C CYS A 313 -8.07 -29.36 -9.45
N GLN A 314 -9.06 -28.52 -9.72
CA GLN A 314 -9.52 -28.24 -11.08
C GLN A 314 -9.05 -26.87 -11.57
N ASN A 315 -8.84 -26.75 -12.87
CA ASN A 315 -8.37 -25.51 -13.49
C ASN A 315 -9.54 -24.53 -13.74
N CYS A 316 -9.32 -23.25 -13.44
CA CYS A 316 -10.21 -22.17 -13.82
C CYS A 316 -9.98 -21.80 -15.27
N ASP A 317 -10.96 -22.03 -16.14
CA ASP A 317 -10.80 -21.76 -17.57
C ASP A 317 -11.06 -20.28 -17.89
N SER A 318 -10.00 -19.57 -18.26
CA SER A 318 -10.06 -18.16 -18.65
C SER A 318 -10.88 -17.90 -19.92
N ILE A 319 -11.08 -18.90 -20.79
CA ILE A 319 -11.90 -18.77 -22.01
C ILE A 319 -13.36 -18.50 -21.64
N PHE A 320 -13.85 -19.15 -20.59
CA PHE A 320 -15.20 -18.95 -20.06
C PHE A 320 -15.29 -17.78 -19.07
N GLY A 321 -14.19 -17.04 -18.86
CA GLY A 321 -14.17 -15.89 -17.95
C GLY A 321 -13.91 -16.26 -16.48
N PHE A 322 -13.34 -17.43 -16.20
CA PHE A 322 -13.00 -17.85 -14.83
C PHE A 322 -11.51 -17.74 -14.55
N TYR A 323 -11.16 -17.29 -13.35
CA TYR A 323 -9.78 -17.21 -12.88
C TYR A 323 -9.68 -17.45 -11.37
N SER A 324 -8.48 -17.73 -10.88
CA SER A 324 -8.17 -17.77 -9.45
C SER A 324 -6.79 -17.18 -9.19
N VAL A 325 -6.72 -16.17 -8.34
CA VAL A 325 -5.45 -15.57 -7.87
C VAL A 325 -5.25 -15.76 -6.38
N THR A 326 -6.05 -16.60 -5.73
CA THR A 326 -5.94 -16.90 -4.29
C THR A 326 -5.54 -18.36 -4.11
N TYR A 327 -4.65 -18.63 -3.16
CA TYR A 327 -4.36 -20.01 -2.80
C TYR A 327 -5.53 -20.63 -2.02
N ASN A 328 -5.70 -21.94 -2.16
CA ASN A 328 -6.77 -22.70 -1.51
C ASN A 328 -8.18 -22.18 -1.85
N ALA A 329 -8.35 -21.64 -3.06
CA ALA A 329 -9.65 -21.22 -3.56
C ALA A 329 -10.59 -22.43 -3.65
N THR A 330 -11.83 -22.32 -3.16
CA THR A 330 -12.86 -23.37 -3.31
C THR A 330 -13.75 -23.11 -4.53
N LYS A 331 -13.56 -21.98 -5.21
CA LYS A 331 -14.31 -21.56 -6.39
C LYS A 331 -13.47 -20.60 -7.23
N CYS A 332 -13.70 -20.58 -8.53
CA CYS A 332 -13.12 -19.55 -9.41
C CYS A 332 -13.88 -18.22 -9.28
N SER A 333 -13.14 -17.12 -9.39
CA SER A 333 -13.69 -15.77 -9.54
C SER A 333 -14.13 -15.52 -10.99
N ILE A 334 -15.11 -14.64 -11.17
CA ILE A 334 -15.70 -14.29 -12.47
C ILE A 334 -15.03 -13.02 -13.01
N PHE A 335 -14.74 -13.01 -14.31
CA PHE A 335 -14.14 -11.88 -15.01
C PHE A 335 -15.04 -10.62 -14.99
N ASP A 336 -14.58 -9.59 -14.28
CA ASP A 336 -15.22 -8.27 -14.23
C ASP A 336 -14.61 -7.32 -15.28
N LYS A 337 -15.29 -7.18 -16.42
CA LYS A 337 -14.89 -6.30 -17.53
C LYS A 337 -14.83 -4.81 -17.17
N THR A 338 -15.37 -4.40 -16.02
CA THR A 338 -15.33 -2.99 -15.58
C THR A 338 -14.01 -2.63 -14.91
N LYS A 339 -13.28 -3.63 -14.38
CA LYS A 339 -12.03 -3.47 -13.64
C LYS A 339 -10.84 -4.05 -14.39
N PHE A 340 -11.07 -5.11 -15.16
CA PHE A 340 -10.02 -5.92 -15.75
C PHE A 340 -10.06 -5.84 -17.28
N ALA A 341 -8.90 -5.61 -17.89
CA ALA A 341 -8.73 -5.56 -19.33
C ALA A 341 -8.71 -6.97 -19.94
N ASN A 342 -8.03 -7.91 -19.25
CA ASN A 342 -7.90 -9.30 -19.64
C ASN A 342 -7.59 -10.16 -18.40
N ILE A 343 -7.74 -11.47 -18.53
CA ILE A 343 -7.38 -12.44 -17.49
C ILE A 343 -6.64 -13.63 -18.11
N SER A 344 -5.78 -14.26 -17.32
CA SER A 344 -5.38 -15.65 -17.49
C SER A 344 -6.00 -16.45 -16.35
N SER A 345 -5.93 -17.79 -16.39
CA SER A 345 -6.38 -18.62 -15.28
C SER A 345 -5.80 -18.15 -13.94
N TYR A 346 -4.53 -17.74 -13.91
CA TYR A 346 -3.77 -17.46 -12.69
C TYR A 346 -3.38 -15.99 -12.48
N ALA A 347 -3.74 -15.09 -13.39
CA ALA A 347 -3.36 -13.67 -13.32
C ALA A 347 -4.43 -12.76 -13.92
N ILE A 348 -4.42 -11.50 -13.48
CA ILE A 348 -5.40 -10.48 -13.87
C ILE A 348 -4.64 -9.28 -14.45
N GLN A 349 -5.14 -8.75 -15.56
CA GLN A 349 -4.68 -7.50 -16.15
C GLN A 349 -5.66 -6.38 -15.78
N LEU A 350 -5.18 -5.38 -15.05
CA LEU A 350 -6.01 -4.24 -14.65
C LEU A 350 -6.21 -3.25 -15.79
N LEU A 351 -7.40 -2.64 -15.85
CA LEU A 351 -7.63 -1.43 -16.63
C LEU A 351 -6.88 -0.24 -16.00
N GLN A 352 -6.61 0.77 -16.82
CA GLN A 352 -6.06 2.04 -16.33
C GLN A 352 -7.02 2.66 -15.29
N GLY A 353 -6.46 3.25 -14.23
CA GLY A 353 -7.23 3.81 -13.12
C GLY A 353 -7.52 2.82 -11.98
N TYR A 354 -7.15 1.55 -12.11
CA TYR A 354 -7.27 0.56 -11.03
C TYR A 354 -5.91 0.17 -10.47
N TRP A 355 -5.89 -0.14 -9.17
CA TRP A 355 -4.71 -0.57 -8.44
C TRP A 355 -5.01 -1.81 -7.60
N ARG A 356 -3.99 -2.67 -7.45
CA ARG A 356 -4.04 -3.86 -6.60
C ARG A 356 -2.72 -4.04 -5.84
N PRO A 357 -2.75 -4.47 -4.57
CA PRO A 357 -1.56 -4.52 -3.72
C PRO A 357 -0.60 -5.66 -4.08
N ASN A 358 -1.12 -6.85 -4.38
CA ASN A 358 -0.31 -8.06 -4.56
C ASN A 358 -0.92 -9.01 -5.60
N LEU A 359 -0.16 -10.06 -5.94
CA LEU A 359 -0.55 -11.07 -6.92
C LEU A 359 -1.56 -12.09 -6.37
N TYR A 360 -1.75 -12.12 -5.05
CA TYR A 360 -2.48 -13.17 -4.33
C TYR A 360 -3.90 -12.78 -3.94
N SER A 361 -4.40 -11.66 -4.46
CA SER A 361 -5.76 -11.19 -4.21
C SER A 361 -6.35 -10.57 -5.47
N ASP A 362 -7.66 -10.73 -5.64
CA ASP A 362 -8.46 -10.07 -6.65
C ASP A 362 -9.12 -8.77 -6.15
N TYR A 363 -8.79 -8.33 -4.93
CA TYR A 363 -9.22 -7.05 -4.41
C TYR A 363 -8.51 -5.91 -5.13
N THR A 364 -9.29 -5.08 -5.79
CA THR A 364 -8.81 -3.95 -6.58
C THR A 364 -9.64 -2.72 -6.29
N ASP A 365 -8.99 -1.58 -6.15
CA ASP A 365 -9.65 -0.29 -5.94
C ASP A 365 -9.37 0.68 -7.07
N TYR A 366 -10.30 1.62 -7.24
CA TYR A 366 -10.22 2.68 -8.22
C TYR A 366 -9.45 3.89 -7.66
N CYS A 367 -8.52 4.41 -8.46
CA CYS A 367 -7.68 5.56 -8.14
C CYS A 367 -8.44 6.87 -8.35
N PHE A 368 -9.32 7.18 -7.39
CA PHE A 368 -10.28 8.29 -7.50
C PHE A 368 -9.68 9.70 -7.41
N LYS A 369 -8.45 9.86 -6.90
CA LYS A 369 -7.77 11.17 -6.87
C LYS A 369 -7.31 11.57 -8.26
N ASN A 370 -6.58 10.69 -8.91
CA ASN A 370 -6.17 10.84 -10.30
C ASN A 370 -6.04 9.47 -10.96
N ILE A 371 -6.76 9.29 -12.05
CA ILE A 371 -6.81 8.06 -12.86
C ILE A 371 -5.42 7.78 -13.46
N GLU A 372 -4.67 8.83 -13.82
CA GLU A 372 -3.38 8.71 -14.49
C GLU A 372 -2.26 8.20 -13.58
N PHE A 373 -2.44 8.27 -12.26
CA PHE A 373 -1.45 7.71 -11.32
C PHE A 373 -1.38 6.19 -11.39
N CYS A 374 -2.48 5.53 -11.75
CA CYS A 374 -2.59 4.09 -11.86
C CYS A 374 -2.62 3.69 -13.34
N LYS A 375 -1.49 3.23 -13.87
CA LYS A 375 -1.34 2.86 -15.29
C LYS A 375 -2.12 1.59 -15.66
N GLY A 376 -2.40 0.72 -14.69
CA GLY A 376 -2.97 -0.60 -14.94
C GLY A 376 -1.97 -1.57 -15.58
N GLY A 377 -2.43 -2.76 -15.98
CA GLY A 377 -1.59 -3.82 -16.56
C GLY A 377 -1.50 -5.10 -15.72
N TRP A 378 -0.56 -5.97 -16.07
CA TRP A 378 -0.38 -7.31 -15.47
C TRP A 378 0.38 -7.30 -14.14
N LYS A 379 1.01 -6.18 -13.78
CA LYS A 379 1.85 -6.05 -12.59
C LYS A 379 1.01 -5.76 -11.33
N VAL A 380 1.66 -5.53 -10.19
CA VAL A 380 1.01 -5.28 -8.88
C VAL A 380 1.76 -4.20 -8.11
N GLY A 381 1.11 -3.64 -7.09
CA GLY A 381 1.73 -2.72 -6.15
C GLY A 381 2.29 -1.47 -6.85
N ASP A 382 3.51 -1.09 -6.48
CA ASP A 382 4.15 0.14 -6.95
C ASP A 382 4.49 0.13 -8.44
N GLU A 383 4.61 -1.04 -9.06
CA GLU A 383 4.90 -1.14 -10.49
C GLU A 383 3.71 -0.71 -11.37
N LEU A 384 2.49 -0.66 -10.81
CA LEU A 384 1.30 -0.13 -11.47
C LEU A 384 1.27 1.40 -11.48
N CYS A 385 2.17 2.05 -10.75
CA CYS A 385 2.16 3.48 -10.55
C CYS A 385 2.90 4.24 -11.66
N SER A 386 2.45 5.46 -11.92
CA SER A 386 3.17 6.44 -12.75
C SER A 386 4.57 6.75 -12.20
N LEU A 387 5.39 7.41 -13.01
CA LEU A 387 6.79 7.69 -12.65
C LEU A 387 6.84 8.57 -11.40
N GLY A 388 7.67 8.18 -10.42
CA GLY A 388 7.82 8.87 -9.15
C GLY A 388 6.71 8.65 -8.12
N HIS A 389 5.64 7.91 -8.47
CA HIS A 389 4.55 7.55 -7.57
C HIS A 389 4.69 6.11 -7.03
N LEU A 390 4.24 5.88 -5.79
CA LEU A 390 4.16 4.57 -5.13
C LEU A 390 3.09 4.52 -4.03
N GLY A 391 2.99 3.38 -3.36
CA GLY A 391 2.07 3.14 -2.25
C GLY A 391 0.65 2.82 -2.70
N GLY A 392 -0.25 2.66 -1.72
CA GLY A 392 -1.67 2.40 -1.98
C GLY A 392 -2.29 3.44 -2.92
N LEU A 393 -2.93 2.98 -4.00
CA LEU A 393 -3.52 3.83 -5.05
C LEU A 393 -2.54 4.82 -5.72
N CYS A 394 -1.23 4.59 -5.59
CA CYS A 394 -0.18 5.44 -6.18
C CYS A 394 -0.24 6.91 -5.73
N GLU A 395 -0.73 7.19 -4.51
CA GLU A 395 -0.92 8.57 -4.04
C GLU A 395 0.31 9.15 -3.33
N GLU A 396 1.34 8.36 -3.03
CA GLU A 396 2.59 8.82 -2.39
C GLU A 396 3.75 8.88 -3.37
N CYS A 397 4.80 9.63 -3.03
CA CYS A 397 5.95 9.86 -3.89
C CYS A 397 7.18 9.06 -3.45
N ASP A 398 8.04 8.74 -4.41
CA ASP A 398 9.29 8.00 -4.17
C ASP A 398 10.38 8.88 -3.57
N TYR A 399 10.26 9.12 -2.26
CA TYR A 399 11.19 9.93 -1.49
C TYR A 399 12.58 9.30 -1.35
N HIS A 400 12.68 7.97 -1.43
CA HIS A 400 13.89 7.19 -1.15
C HIS A 400 14.47 6.50 -2.40
N ASN A 401 13.93 6.77 -3.58
CA ASN A 401 14.32 6.12 -4.83
C ASN A 401 14.23 4.58 -4.75
N GLN A 402 13.17 4.06 -4.14
CA GLN A 402 12.93 2.62 -4.03
C GLN A 402 12.79 1.96 -5.41
N ARG A 403 12.27 2.70 -6.40
CA ARG A 403 12.10 2.23 -7.77
C ARG A 403 13.34 2.40 -8.66
N GLY A 404 14.35 3.15 -8.22
CA GLY A 404 15.54 3.46 -9.03
C GLY A 404 15.35 4.56 -10.09
N GLU A 405 14.21 5.26 -10.10
CA GLU A 405 13.85 6.31 -11.08
C GLU A 405 14.19 7.75 -10.63
N GLY A 406 14.72 7.92 -9.42
CA GLY A 406 15.10 9.20 -8.79
C GLY A 406 14.35 9.50 -7.49
N ASN A 407 14.71 10.61 -6.83
CA ASN A 407 14.03 11.10 -5.64
C ASN A 407 12.92 12.08 -6.04
N PHE A 408 11.70 11.84 -5.56
CA PHE A 408 10.52 12.65 -5.83
C PHE A 408 9.88 13.18 -4.54
N PHE A 409 9.22 14.33 -4.63
CA PHE A 409 8.45 14.89 -3.53
C PHE A 409 7.04 15.28 -3.97
N LYS A 410 6.13 15.24 -3.01
CA LYS A 410 4.70 15.47 -3.22
C LYS A 410 4.38 16.96 -3.24
N ASN A 411 3.78 17.43 -4.33
CA ASN A 411 3.17 18.75 -4.34
C ASN A 411 1.85 18.71 -3.56
N GLN A 412 1.66 19.65 -2.63
CA GLN A 412 0.45 19.74 -1.81
C GLN A 412 -0.80 20.13 -2.60
N GLN A 413 -0.65 20.63 -3.84
CA GLN A 413 -1.75 21.10 -4.68
C GLN A 413 -2.46 19.95 -5.40
N ASP A 414 -1.74 19.23 -6.26
CA ASP A 414 -2.33 18.22 -7.14
C ASP A 414 -1.98 16.78 -6.72
N SER A 415 -1.25 16.62 -5.60
CA SER A 415 -0.66 15.35 -5.16
C SER A 415 0.30 14.71 -6.18
N GLU A 416 0.69 15.44 -7.24
CA GLU A 416 1.71 15.03 -8.20
C GLU A 416 3.10 15.01 -7.58
N CYS A 417 3.92 14.07 -8.06
CA CYS A 417 5.30 13.89 -7.65
C CYS A 417 6.26 14.61 -8.60
N TYR A 418 7.01 15.58 -8.07
CA TYR A 418 8.05 16.28 -8.82
C TYR A 418 9.44 15.82 -8.38
N SER A 419 10.41 15.83 -9.29
CA SER A 419 11.79 15.51 -8.95
C SER A 419 12.37 16.55 -7.98
N CYS A 420 13.13 16.08 -6.99
CA CYS A 420 13.78 16.94 -6.02
C CYS A 420 14.69 17.97 -6.71
N SER A 421 14.34 19.26 -6.61
CA SER A 421 15.07 20.37 -7.24
C SER A 421 15.36 21.48 -6.23
N THR A 422 16.34 22.35 -6.53
CA THR A 422 16.77 23.46 -5.66
C THR A 422 15.68 24.51 -5.35
N LYS A 423 14.54 24.48 -6.07
CA LYS A 423 13.42 25.41 -5.87
C LYS A 423 12.72 25.23 -4.52
N THR A 424 12.83 24.07 -3.86
CA THR A 424 12.21 23.79 -2.56
C THR A 424 12.79 24.67 -1.44
N ILE A 425 14.10 24.89 -1.46
CA ILE A 425 14.83 25.71 -0.48
C ILE A 425 14.36 27.18 -0.54
N MET A 426 14.05 27.70 -1.73
CA MET A 426 13.54 29.07 -1.87
C MET A 426 12.17 29.24 -1.20
N HIS A 427 11.27 28.25 -1.31
CA HIS A 427 9.98 28.28 -0.63
C HIS A 427 10.13 28.25 0.89
N PHE A 428 11.09 27.47 1.40
CA PHE A 428 11.44 27.45 2.81
C PHE A 428 11.87 28.84 3.30
N ILE A 429 12.82 29.49 2.61
CA ILE A 429 13.35 30.81 3.00
C ILE A 429 12.24 31.87 2.98
N ILE A 430 11.41 31.90 1.94
CA ILE A 430 10.29 32.87 1.82
C ILE A 430 9.29 32.67 2.95
N SER A 431 8.89 31.42 3.24
CA SER A 431 7.97 31.12 4.34
C SER A 431 8.58 31.54 5.69
N PHE A 432 9.86 31.25 5.90
CA PHE A 432 10.57 31.63 7.12
C PHE A 432 10.57 33.15 7.33
N LEU A 433 10.94 33.93 6.31
CA LEU A 433 10.91 35.39 6.37
C LEU A 433 9.50 35.93 6.62
N TRP A 434 8.49 35.35 5.95
CA TRP A 434 7.09 35.73 6.15
C TRP A 434 6.64 35.51 7.59
N THR A 435 7.00 34.38 8.22
CA THR A 435 6.63 34.13 9.62
C THR A 435 7.19 35.19 10.55
N VAL A 436 8.47 35.54 10.41
CA VAL A 436 9.11 36.56 11.22
C VAL A 436 8.40 37.90 11.05
N VAL A 437 8.10 38.30 9.81
CA VAL A 437 7.35 39.53 9.52
C VAL A 437 5.96 39.50 10.16
N SER A 438 5.23 38.38 10.05
CA SER A 438 3.88 38.23 10.61
C SER A 438 3.87 38.36 12.14
N VAL A 439 4.85 37.75 12.83
CA VAL A 439 4.99 37.85 14.29
C VAL A 439 5.33 39.29 14.69
N LEU A 440 6.22 39.97 13.96
CA LEU A 440 6.57 41.36 14.26
C LEU A 440 5.38 42.31 14.08
N ILE A 441 4.55 42.12 13.05
CA ILE A 441 3.33 42.91 12.83
C ILE A 441 2.34 42.71 13.98
N THR A 442 2.11 41.46 14.38
CA THR A 442 1.16 41.13 15.45
C THR A 442 1.64 41.65 16.81
N LEU A 443 2.92 41.47 17.15
CA LEU A 443 3.52 42.04 18.36
C LEU A 443 3.39 43.56 18.42
N ARG A 444 3.64 44.24 17.30
CA ARG A 444 3.48 45.70 17.21
C ARG A 444 2.03 46.13 17.44
N SER A 445 1.08 45.40 16.87
CA SER A 445 -0.36 45.64 17.07
C SER A 445 -0.75 45.44 18.55
N ILE A 446 -0.30 44.36 19.17
CA ILE A 446 -0.53 44.06 20.60
C ILE A 446 0.10 45.14 21.48
N GLN A 447 1.32 45.57 21.19
CA GLN A 447 2.00 46.61 21.95
C GLN A 447 1.26 47.95 21.88
N ASN A 448 0.76 48.34 20.70
CA ASN A 448 -0.03 49.55 20.52
C ASN A 448 -1.33 49.49 21.34
N SER A 449 -2.05 48.36 21.30
CA SER A 449 -3.29 48.17 22.07
C SER A 449 -3.04 48.25 23.59
N ASN A 450 -1.94 47.64 24.07
CA ASN A 450 -1.55 47.67 25.48
C ASN A 450 -1.09 49.06 25.91
N MET A 451 -0.35 49.79 25.04
CA MET A 451 0.06 51.17 25.30
C MET A 451 -1.17 52.07 25.40
N LEU A 452 -2.12 51.93 24.49
CA LEU A 452 -3.41 52.63 24.51
C LEU A 452 -4.16 52.37 25.80
N PHE A 453 -4.33 51.10 26.19
CA PHE A 453 -5.02 50.74 27.43
C PHE A 453 -4.34 51.33 28.67
N SER A 454 -3.00 51.29 28.73
CA SER A 454 -2.24 51.86 29.85
C SER A 454 -2.45 53.39 29.95
N LYS A 455 -2.37 54.12 28.83
CA LYS A 455 -2.64 55.58 28.76
C LYS A 455 -4.05 55.94 29.24
N LEU A 456 -5.05 55.12 28.89
CA LEU A 456 -6.44 55.35 29.24
C LEU A 456 -6.77 55.01 30.70
N ARG A 457 -6.12 53.99 31.27
CA ARG A 457 -6.37 53.57 32.65
C ARG A 457 -5.89 54.60 33.69
N PHE A 458 -4.78 55.29 33.44
CA PHE A 458 -4.24 56.27 34.39
C PHE A 458 -4.99 57.61 34.39
N LYS A 459 -5.92 57.86 33.45
CA LYS A 459 -6.54 59.19 33.28
C LYS A 459 -8.06 59.27 33.44
N LEU A 460 -8.87 58.20 33.38
CA LEU A 460 -10.35 58.34 33.19
C LEU A 460 -11.23 57.23 33.79
N ARG A 461 -12.42 57.60 34.35
CA ARG A 461 -13.51 56.70 34.80
C ARG A 461 -14.26 56.04 33.62
N PHE A 462 -14.36 56.72 32.47
CA PHE A 462 -14.98 56.22 31.22
C PHE A 462 -14.01 55.48 30.28
N ARG A 463 -13.03 54.77 30.85
CA ARG A 463 -11.98 54.06 30.10
C ARG A 463 -12.50 53.04 29.08
N LYS A 464 -13.62 52.37 29.36
CA LYS A 464 -14.19 51.32 28.48
C LYS A 464 -14.72 51.89 27.17
N ILE A 465 -15.36 53.06 27.22
CA ILE A 465 -15.94 53.73 26.04
C ILE A 465 -14.83 54.30 25.16
N LEU A 466 -13.84 54.98 25.77
CA LEU A 466 -12.72 55.54 25.00
C LEU A 466 -11.85 54.44 24.36
N PHE A 467 -11.60 53.35 25.08
CA PHE A 467 -10.83 52.22 24.55
C PHE A 467 -11.56 51.57 23.35
N LYS A 468 -12.90 51.43 23.41
CA LYS A 468 -13.71 50.91 22.30
C LYS A 468 -13.66 51.82 21.06
N LEU A 469 -13.48 53.12 21.24
CA LEU A 469 -13.43 54.11 20.14
C LEU A 469 -12.04 54.25 19.50
N GLU A 470 -10.96 53.96 20.24
CA GLU A 470 -9.57 54.12 19.79
C GLU A 470 -8.87 52.78 19.45
N GLN A 471 -9.54 51.63 19.57
CA GLN A 471 -8.94 50.32 19.30
C GLN A 471 -8.52 50.18 17.82
N ASP A 472 -7.26 49.79 17.58
CA ASP A 472 -6.72 49.54 16.25
C ASP A 472 -7.40 48.30 15.64
N MET A 473 -8.05 48.48 14.49
CA MET A 473 -8.89 47.45 13.84
C MET A 473 -8.14 46.58 12.83
N GLU A 474 -6.95 47.01 12.39
CA GLU A 474 -6.18 46.39 11.29
C GLU A 474 -5.83 44.92 11.56
N GLY A 475 -5.29 44.62 12.74
CA GLY A 475 -4.85 43.28 13.12
C GLY A 475 -6.00 42.27 13.20
N ILE A 476 -7.18 42.73 13.65
CA ILE A 476 -8.38 41.88 13.78
C ILE A 476 -8.88 41.48 12.38
N PHE A 477 -8.93 42.41 11.42
CA PHE A 477 -9.35 42.10 10.06
C PHE A 477 -8.40 41.14 9.36
N ILE A 478 -7.09 41.30 9.52
CA ILE A 478 -6.08 40.39 8.96
C ILE A 478 -6.22 38.99 9.56
N LYS A 479 -6.39 38.89 10.89
CA LYS A 479 -6.60 37.62 11.60
C LYS A 479 -7.86 36.91 11.08
N MET A 480 -8.98 37.62 10.96
CA MET A 480 -10.22 37.06 10.44
C MET A 480 -10.08 36.61 8.97
N LEU A 481 -9.46 37.43 8.11
CA LEU A 481 -9.24 37.09 6.70
C LEU A 481 -8.50 35.77 6.55
N PHE A 482 -7.36 35.58 7.23
CA PHE A 482 -6.59 34.34 7.13
C PHE A 482 -7.35 33.12 7.66
N ILE A 483 -8.14 33.28 8.72
CA ILE A 483 -8.97 32.17 9.24
C ILE A 483 -10.02 31.75 8.20
N TYR A 484 -10.73 32.68 7.58
CA TYR A 484 -11.78 32.35 6.62
C TYR A 484 -11.22 31.93 5.26
N LEU A 485 -10.06 32.46 4.84
CA LEU A 485 -9.34 31.96 3.68
C LEU A 485 -8.88 30.50 3.88
N TRP A 486 -8.41 30.14 5.07
CA TRP A 486 -8.07 28.76 5.39
C TRP A 486 -9.31 27.84 5.42
N ILE A 487 -10.44 28.30 5.99
CA ILE A 487 -11.69 27.52 5.91
C ILE A 487 -12.14 27.38 4.45
N PHE A 488 -12.01 28.42 3.65
CA PHE A 488 -12.31 28.37 2.22
C PHE A 488 -11.36 27.42 1.50
N SER A 489 -10.07 27.37 1.86
CA SER A 489 -9.12 26.48 1.18
C SER A 489 -9.45 24.99 1.34
N VAL A 490 -10.24 24.63 2.36
CA VAL A 490 -10.78 23.27 2.53
C VAL A 490 -11.61 22.83 1.32
N THR A 491 -12.27 23.74 0.58
CA THR A 491 -13.05 23.35 -0.61
C THR A 491 -12.19 22.78 -1.74
N PHE A 492 -10.90 23.12 -1.79
CA PHE A 492 -9.97 22.58 -2.79
C PHE A 492 -9.56 21.13 -2.49
N THR A 493 -9.81 20.63 -1.29
CA THR A 493 -9.45 19.26 -0.89
C THR A 493 -10.47 18.19 -1.32
N PHE A 494 -11.50 18.57 -2.08
CA PHE A 494 -12.57 17.67 -2.52
C PHE A 494 -12.26 17.03 -3.89
N ASN A 495 -10.97 16.91 -4.25
CA ASN A 495 -10.48 16.39 -5.54
C ASN A 495 -11.13 17.05 -6.77
N LEU A 496 -11.46 18.33 -6.64
CA LEU A 496 -12.05 19.11 -7.71
C LEU A 496 -10.94 19.62 -8.63
N LYS A 497 -11.10 19.46 -9.94
CA LYS A 497 -10.18 20.06 -10.90
C LYS A 497 -10.36 21.58 -10.89
N PHE A 498 -9.40 22.31 -10.31
CA PHE A 498 -9.36 23.78 -10.32
C PHE A 498 -8.17 24.26 -11.15
N SER A 499 -8.36 25.37 -11.87
CA SER A 499 -7.29 26.01 -12.65
C SER A 499 -6.38 26.93 -11.84
N ILE A 500 -6.74 27.22 -10.58
CA ILE A 500 -6.03 28.16 -9.71
C ILE A 500 -5.80 27.49 -8.35
N SER A 501 -4.56 27.53 -7.86
CA SER A 501 -4.18 26.97 -6.57
C SER A 501 -3.91 28.07 -5.53
N PHE A 502 -4.33 27.82 -4.28
CA PHE A 502 -4.21 28.75 -3.16
C PHE A 502 -3.14 28.33 -2.13
N SER A 503 -1.97 27.86 -2.58
CA SER A 503 -0.90 27.39 -1.67
C SER A 503 -0.40 28.45 -0.70
N PHE A 504 -0.52 29.74 -1.05
CA PHE A 504 -0.16 30.83 -0.14
C PHE A 504 -1.01 30.83 1.16
N ILE A 505 -2.23 30.27 1.12
CA ILE A 505 -3.09 30.22 2.30
C ILE A 505 -2.50 29.25 3.34
N ASP A 506 -2.02 28.09 2.91
CA ASP A 506 -1.35 27.14 3.80
C ASP A 506 0.01 27.69 4.28
N GLN A 507 0.75 28.38 3.41
CA GLN A 507 1.98 29.09 3.76
C GLN A 507 1.78 30.16 4.85
N THR A 508 0.62 30.81 4.89
CA THR A 508 0.33 31.91 5.83
C THR A 508 -0.32 31.41 7.12
N SER A 509 -1.11 30.35 7.05
CA SER A 509 -1.87 29.81 8.19
C SER A 509 -1.13 28.71 8.95
N ASN A 510 -0.43 27.80 8.27
CA ASN A 510 0.26 26.64 8.87
C ASN A 510 1.75 26.65 8.50
N THR A 511 2.43 27.72 8.89
CA THR A 511 3.74 28.09 8.37
C THR A 511 4.83 27.04 8.65
N SER A 512 4.90 26.49 9.86
CA SER A 512 5.93 25.50 10.21
C SER A 512 5.71 24.15 9.54
N GLN A 513 4.44 23.75 9.33
CA GLN A 513 4.14 22.53 8.57
C GLN A 513 4.57 22.69 7.11
N PHE A 514 4.26 23.84 6.50
CA PHE A 514 4.66 24.12 5.12
C PHE A 514 6.19 24.12 4.97
N MET A 515 6.90 24.72 5.92
CA MET A 515 8.36 24.67 5.97
C MET A 515 8.89 23.23 6.10
N ALA A 516 8.32 22.41 6.98
CA ALA A 516 8.73 21.02 7.14
C ALA A 516 8.54 20.23 5.83
N SER A 517 7.40 20.40 5.14
CA SER A 517 7.17 19.75 3.84
C SER A 517 8.13 20.21 2.74
N SER A 518 8.56 21.47 2.76
CA SER A 518 9.55 21.95 1.78
C SER A 518 10.94 21.35 1.98
N LEU A 519 11.18 20.71 3.13
CA LEU A 519 12.42 20.01 3.45
C LEU A 519 12.32 18.48 3.24
N ASP A 520 11.20 17.95 2.74
CA ASP A 520 10.97 16.50 2.64
C ASP A 520 12.12 15.76 1.91
N CYS A 521 12.62 16.30 0.78
CA CYS A 521 13.77 15.72 0.05
C CYS A 521 15.07 15.66 0.88
N PHE A 522 15.30 16.67 1.73
CA PHE A 522 16.50 16.70 2.56
C PHE A 522 16.35 15.80 3.79
N LEU A 523 15.12 15.69 4.31
CA LEU A 523 14.80 14.82 5.44
C LEU A 523 14.87 13.34 5.05
N SER A 524 14.47 12.97 3.83
CA SER A 524 14.52 11.58 3.37
C SER A 524 15.93 11.04 3.18
N GLU A 525 16.92 11.90 2.90
CA GLU A 525 18.33 11.50 2.77
C GLU A 525 19.04 11.30 4.12
N ILE A 526 18.64 12.05 5.15
CA ILE A 526 19.39 12.13 6.42
C ILE A 526 18.85 11.17 7.47
N SER A 527 17.55 10.89 7.45
CA SER A 527 16.89 10.16 8.52
C SER A 527 16.58 8.71 8.14
N SER A 528 16.96 7.79 9.01
CA SER A 528 16.57 6.36 8.93
C SER A 528 15.15 6.10 9.45
N ILE A 529 14.48 7.15 9.96
CA ILE A 529 13.11 7.10 10.46
C ILE A 529 12.19 7.53 9.32
N GLU A 530 11.04 6.87 9.24
CA GLU A 530 9.99 7.18 8.27
C GLU A 530 9.58 8.66 8.28
N LEU A 531 9.47 9.23 7.08
CA LEU A 531 9.31 10.67 6.85
C LEU A 531 8.10 11.26 7.59
N ILE A 532 7.01 10.48 7.72
CA ILE A 532 5.79 10.90 8.39
C ILE A 532 6.02 11.31 9.86
N TYR A 533 6.85 10.58 10.61
CA TYR A 533 7.14 10.89 12.01
C TYR A 533 8.14 12.05 12.13
N VAL A 534 9.17 12.03 11.30
CA VAL A 534 10.22 13.08 11.26
C VAL A 534 9.61 14.44 10.93
N ARG A 535 8.65 14.50 10.01
CA ARG A 535 7.96 15.75 9.62
C ARG A 535 7.30 16.43 10.81
N ILE A 536 6.70 15.69 11.74
CA ILE A 536 6.09 16.26 12.96
C ILE A 536 7.16 16.81 13.89
N ILE A 537 8.22 16.04 14.12
CA ILE A 537 9.34 16.44 14.98
C ILE A 537 9.98 17.73 14.44
N VAL A 538 10.23 17.79 13.14
CA VAL A 538 10.77 18.97 12.45
C VAL A 538 9.79 20.14 12.53
N THR A 539 8.49 19.91 12.39
CA THR A 539 7.48 20.97 12.55
C THR A 539 7.54 21.59 13.95
N ILE A 540 7.62 20.77 15.00
CA ILE A 540 7.76 21.23 16.39
C ILE A 540 9.11 21.96 16.57
N LEU A 541 10.21 21.39 16.09
CA LEU A 541 11.53 21.99 16.17
C LEU A 541 11.57 23.37 15.47
N LEU A 542 10.98 23.48 14.28
CA LEU A 542 10.89 24.74 13.54
C LEU A 542 10.08 25.80 14.30
N THR A 543 9.00 25.41 14.99
CA THR A 543 8.28 26.36 15.85
C THR A 543 9.14 26.88 17.00
N LEU A 544 10.00 26.04 17.59
CA LEU A 544 10.94 26.43 18.64
C LEU A 544 12.09 27.29 18.10
N ILE A 545 12.62 26.97 16.91
CA ILE A 545 13.65 27.76 16.23
C ILE A 545 13.11 29.16 15.91
N GLN A 546 11.90 29.26 15.35
CA GLN A 546 11.25 30.56 15.09
C GLN A 546 11.10 31.38 16.37
N PHE A 547 10.70 30.75 17.47
CA PHE A 547 10.66 31.41 18.77
C PHE A 547 12.05 31.89 19.23
N GLY A 548 13.08 31.04 19.10
CA GLY A 548 14.46 31.36 19.44
C GLY A 548 15.02 32.54 18.65
N VAL A 549 14.78 32.58 17.34
CA VAL A 549 15.23 33.68 16.45
C VAL A 549 14.60 35.01 16.86
N ILE A 550 13.29 35.02 17.14
CA ILE A 550 12.58 36.23 17.58
C ILE A 550 13.04 36.66 18.97
N PHE A 551 13.30 35.70 19.87
CA PHE A 551 13.82 35.97 21.20
C PHE A 551 15.23 36.57 21.15
N ILE A 552 16.15 35.98 20.38
CA ILE A 552 17.51 36.50 20.17
C ILE A 552 17.46 37.88 19.53
N GLY A 553 16.65 38.08 18.49
CA GLY A 553 16.46 39.38 17.86
C GLY A 553 15.92 40.44 18.83
N TYR A 554 15.03 40.06 19.74
CA TYR A 554 14.52 40.95 20.79
C TYR A 554 15.58 41.28 21.85
N GLN A 555 16.41 40.32 22.25
CA GLN A 555 17.53 40.55 23.15
C GLN A 555 18.56 41.50 22.53
N LEU A 556 18.94 41.28 21.27
CA LEU A 556 19.81 42.17 20.51
C LEU A 556 19.22 43.58 20.41
N TYR A 557 17.93 43.69 20.12
CA TYR A 557 17.23 44.98 20.10
C TYR A 557 17.30 45.69 21.46
N ILE A 558 17.18 44.96 22.57
CA ILE A 558 17.31 45.53 23.91
C ILE A 558 18.74 46.01 24.18
N LEU A 559 19.74 45.20 23.86
CA LEU A 559 21.15 45.53 24.03
C LEU A 559 21.51 46.81 23.26
N VAL A 560 21.07 46.91 22.00
CA VAL A 560 21.30 48.09 21.14
C VAL A 560 20.50 49.30 21.62
N SER A 561 19.23 49.13 22.02
CA SER A 561 18.36 50.25 22.42
C SER A 561 18.48 50.67 23.89
N ARG A 562 19.27 49.94 24.70
CA ARG A 562 19.42 50.12 26.17
C ARG A 562 18.08 50.19 26.91
N ARG A 563 17.08 49.41 26.48
CA ARG A 563 15.73 49.38 27.08
C ARG A 563 15.58 48.27 28.11
N LYS A 564 14.57 48.38 28.99
CA LYS A 564 14.25 47.30 29.94
C LYS A 564 13.57 46.12 29.23
N PHE A 565 13.94 44.91 29.63
CA PHE A 565 13.34 43.68 29.16
C PHE A 565 11.86 43.58 29.54
N GLN A 566 10.99 43.25 28.57
CA GLN A 566 9.55 43.14 28.79
C GLN A 566 9.09 41.70 28.57
N THR A 567 8.75 41.02 29.67
CA THR A 567 8.34 39.60 29.68
C THR A 567 7.09 39.32 28.87
N TYR A 568 6.21 40.30 28.68
CA TYR A 568 4.97 40.11 27.92
C TYR A 568 5.19 39.88 26.42
N ILE A 569 6.34 40.27 25.86
CA ILE A 569 6.64 39.99 24.45
C ILE A 569 6.85 38.49 24.25
N ILE A 570 7.53 37.82 25.18
CA ILE A 570 7.71 36.36 25.16
C ILE A 570 6.37 35.61 25.20
N SER A 571 5.47 36.00 26.11
CA SER A 571 4.20 35.27 26.23
C SER A 571 3.34 35.44 24.99
N ASN A 572 3.32 36.64 24.38
CA ASN A 572 2.56 36.89 23.17
C ASN A 572 3.19 36.21 21.93
N THR A 573 4.52 36.09 21.83
CA THR A 573 5.15 35.32 20.75
C THR A 573 4.80 33.85 20.84
N LEU A 574 4.91 33.23 22.02
CA LEU A 574 4.54 31.84 22.23
C LEU A 574 3.06 31.58 21.90
N LEU A 575 2.16 32.44 22.41
CA LEU A 575 0.73 32.33 22.13
C LEU A 575 0.44 32.42 20.62
N TYR A 576 1.05 33.38 19.92
CA TYR A 576 0.82 33.55 18.49
C TYR A 576 1.35 32.36 17.68
N LEU A 577 2.60 31.93 17.92
CA LEU A 577 3.21 30.79 17.20
C LEU A 577 2.44 29.49 17.42
N TYR A 578 1.89 29.31 18.62
CA TYR A 578 0.99 28.21 18.93
C TYR A 578 -0.33 28.32 18.15
N VAL A 579 -1.02 29.47 18.22
CA VAL A 579 -2.32 29.69 17.53
C VAL A 579 -2.21 29.55 16.02
N SER A 580 -1.09 30.00 15.42
CA SER A 580 -0.85 29.85 13.99
C SER A 580 -0.65 28.39 13.61
N ASN A 581 0.26 27.67 14.26
CA ASN A 581 0.61 26.30 13.87
C ASN A 581 -0.34 25.22 14.40
N PHE A 582 -1.32 25.58 15.23
CA PHE A 582 -2.26 24.65 15.88
C PHE A 582 -2.97 23.71 14.89
N SER A 583 -3.55 24.24 13.81
CA SER A 583 -4.31 23.44 12.84
C SER A 583 -3.43 22.43 12.11
N GLY A 584 -2.20 22.81 11.76
CA GLY A 584 -1.27 21.94 11.04
C GLY A 584 -0.76 20.79 11.90
N LEU A 585 -0.39 21.06 13.16
CA LEU A 585 0.07 20.03 14.09
C LEU A 585 -1.03 18.99 14.36
N ILE A 586 -2.26 19.44 14.64
CA ILE A 586 -3.38 18.52 14.86
C ILE A 586 -3.66 17.68 13.61
N LYS A 587 -3.61 18.28 12.42
CA LYS A 587 -3.79 17.56 11.16
C LYS A 587 -2.76 16.44 10.98
N GLN A 588 -1.48 16.72 11.23
CA GLN A 588 -0.41 15.72 11.12
C GLN A 588 -0.57 14.56 12.12
N PHE A 589 -0.91 14.86 13.38
CA PHE A 589 -1.14 13.80 14.35
C PHE A 589 -2.39 12.98 14.05
N CYS A 590 -3.51 13.63 13.68
CA CYS A 590 -4.73 12.93 13.29
C CYS A 590 -4.50 12.01 12.09
N SER A 591 -3.69 12.41 11.11
CA SER A 591 -3.38 11.57 9.94
C SER A 591 -2.60 10.30 10.26
N ILE A 592 -1.81 10.28 11.34
CA ILE A 592 -1.10 9.06 11.79
C ILE A 592 -2.07 8.10 12.49
N VAL A 593 -2.98 8.63 13.31
CA VAL A 593 -3.91 7.82 14.11
C VAL A 593 -5.06 7.27 13.25
N SER A 594 -5.40 7.93 12.15
CA SER A 594 -6.45 7.47 11.23
C SER A 594 -5.97 6.40 10.27
N LYS A 595 -6.81 5.38 10.08
CA LYS A 595 -6.62 4.30 9.10
C LYS A 595 -7.43 4.54 7.83
N ARG A 596 -6.93 4.05 6.70
CA ARG A 596 -7.64 3.95 5.43
C ARG A 596 -7.61 2.52 4.93
N ILE A 597 -8.74 1.97 4.51
CA ILE A 597 -8.81 0.62 3.95
C ILE A 597 -8.72 0.74 2.43
N ILE A 598 -7.73 0.05 1.84
CA ILE A 598 -7.52 -0.04 0.39
C ILE A 598 -7.29 -1.51 0.08
N SER A 599 -8.14 -2.10 -0.76
CA SER A 599 -8.08 -3.48 -1.23
C SER A 599 -8.05 -4.47 -0.06
N ASN A 600 -8.91 -4.22 0.95
CA ASN A 600 -9.00 -4.92 2.24
C ASN A 600 -7.75 -4.86 3.13
N ILE A 601 -6.75 -4.06 2.80
CA ILE A 601 -5.58 -3.81 3.64
C ILE A 601 -5.73 -2.44 4.29
N SER A 602 -5.45 -2.35 5.59
CA SER A 602 -5.44 -1.07 6.30
C SER A 602 -4.09 -0.38 6.17
N TYR A 603 -4.09 0.84 5.64
CA TYR A 603 -2.94 1.74 5.49
C TYR A 603 -3.06 2.95 6.42
N ILE A 604 -1.93 3.59 6.71
CA ILE A 604 -1.89 4.84 7.48
C ILE A 604 -2.38 5.99 6.58
N GLN A 605 -3.38 6.76 7.01
CA GLN A 605 -3.97 7.83 6.17
C GLN A 605 -2.95 8.90 5.76
N GLY A 606 -1.95 9.18 6.61
CA GLY A 606 -0.90 10.16 6.32
C GLY A 606 0.21 9.65 5.40
N ASP A 607 0.32 8.34 5.19
CA ASP A 607 1.34 7.70 4.37
C ASP A 607 0.87 6.30 3.91
N LEU A 608 0.46 6.19 2.64
CA LEU A 608 -0.08 4.96 2.06
C LEU A 608 0.99 3.94 1.66
N THR A 609 2.26 4.18 1.96
CA THR A 609 3.33 3.20 1.78
C THR A 609 3.35 2.18 2.93
N GLN A 610 2.81 2.56 4.09
CA GLN A 610 2.86 1.75 5.32
C GLN A 610 1.50 1.21 5.73
N THR A 611 1.50 -0.05 6.16
CA THR A 611 0.31 -0.72 6.71
C THR A 611 0.02 -0.22 8.13
N PHE A 612 -1.24 0.08 8.40
CA PHE A 612 -1.75 0.43 9.71
C PHE A 612 -1.74 -0.79 10.65
N GLY A 613 -1.25 -0.61 11.87
CA GLY A 613 -1.24 -1.63 12.91
C GLY A 613 0.03 -2.49 12.99
N SER A 614 1.07 -2.16 12.22
CA SER A 614 2.39 -2.79 12.38
C SER A 614 2.96 -2.55 13.79
N LEU A 615 3.89 -3.41 14.23
CA LEU A 615 4.49 -3.29 15.57
C LEU A 615 5.15 -1.93 15.78
N ASP A 616 5.90 -1.43 14.79
CA ASP A 616 6.56 -0.13 14.84
C ASP A 616 5.54 1.01 14.86
N HIS A 617 4.50 0.93 14.01
CA HIS A 617 3.45 1.96 13.98
C HIS A 617 2.70 2.05 15.31
N ASN A 618 2.35 0.91 15.92
CA ASN A 618 1.69 0.90 17.23
C ASN A 618 2.56 1.52 18.32
N GLN A 619 3.89 1.31 18.29
CA GLN A 619 4.80 1.99 19.21
C GLN A 619 4.78 3.51 19.03
N TRP A 620 4.81 4.00 17.78
CA TRP A 620 4.73 5.44 17.49
C TRP A 620 3.37 6.04 17.87
N ILE A 621 2.26 5.31 17.70
CA ILE A 621 0.94 5.76 18.14
C ILE A 621 0.94 6.02 19.65
N TRP A 622 1.32 5.02 20.45
CA TRP A 622 1.20 5.09 21.90
C TRP A 622 2.25 5.99 22.57
N LYS A 623 3.49 5.99 22.06
CA LYS A 623 4.58 6.79 22.65
C LYS A 623 4.61 8.24 22.15
N PHE A 624 4.13 8.52 20.94
CA PHE A 624 4.31 9.82 20.30
C PHE A 624 2.99 10.48 19.86
N ALA A 625 2.17 9.81 19.04
CA ALA A 625 1.02 10.45 18.42
C ALA A 625 -0.12 10.79 19.40
N ILE A 626 -0.55 9.83 20.24
CA ILE A 626 -1.62 10.03 21.23
C ILE A 626 -1.18 11.03 22.32
N PRO A 627 0.01 10.90 22.94
CA PRO A 627 0.51 11.90 23.87
C PRO A 627 0.63 13.30 23.23
N GLY A 628 1.10 13.38 21.98
CA GLY A 628 1.18 14.62 21.22
C GLY A 628 -0.19 15.29 21.02
N LEU A 629 -1.21 14.54 20.60
CA LEU A 629 -2.59 15.01 20.49
C LEU A 629 -3.16 15.47 21.83
N ALA A 630 -2.90 14.72 22.90
CA ALA A 630 -3.34 15.10 24.23
C ALA A 630 -2.72 16.42 24.67
N VAL A 631 -1.41 16.62 24.45
CA VAL A 631 -0.71 17.85 24.82
C VAL A 631 -1.15 19.04 23.98
N PHE A 632 -1.02 18.95 22.66
CA PHE A 632 -1.27 20.07 21.76
C PHE A 632 -2.75 20.31 21.46
N GLY A 633 -3.56 19.24 21.38
CA GLY A 633 -4.98 19.32 21.06
C GLY A 633 -5.89 19.61 22.25
N PHE A 634 -5.51 19.19 23.46
CA PHE A 634 -6.39 19.29 24.64
C PHE A 634 -5.76 20.02 25.84
N LEU A 635 -4.60 19.60 26.33
CA LEU A 635 -4.00 20.14 27.56
C LEU A 635 -3.67 21.63 27.44
N ILE A 636 -3.04 22.07 26.34
CA ILE A 636 -2.70 23.50 26.16
C ILE A 636 -3.97 24.36 26.01
N PRO A 637 -4.94 24.06 25.13
CA PRO A 637 -6.19 24.83 25.06
C PRO A 637 -6.96 24.85 26.39
N PHE A 638 -7.03 23.71 27.08
CA PHE A 638 -7.70 23.61 28.37
C PHE A 638 -7.01 24.44 29.45
N ALA A 639 -5.67 24.39 29.52
CA ALA A 639 -4.90 25.22 30.44
C ALA A 639 -5.11 26.72 30.17
N LEU A 640 -5.10 27.15 28.90
CA LEU A 640 -5.39 28.54 28.52
C LEU A 640 -6.82 28.94 28.93
N PHE A 641 -7.80 28.08 28.70
CA PHE A 641 -9.18 28.31 29.12
C PHE A 641 -9.31 28.42 30.65
N LEU A 642 -8.69 27.51 31.40
CA LEU A 642 -8.70 27.49 32.86
C LEU A 642 -8.04 28.75 33.44
N ILE A 643 -6.87 29.16 32.91
CA ILE A 643 -6.21 30.42 33.27
C ILE A 643 -7.17 31.59 33.04
N MET A 644 -7.84 31.66 31.89
CA MET A 644 -8.81 32.71 31.59
C MET A 644 -10.03 32.68 32.53
N PHE A 645 -10.53 31.49 32.86
CA PHE A 645 -11.68 31.32 33.75
C PHE A 645 -11.38 31.79 35.18
N ILE A 646 -10.26 31.34 35.77
CA ILE A 646 -9.84 31.73 37.12
C ILE A 646 -9.53 33.22 37.20
N THR A 647 -8.84 33.76 36.19
CA THR A 647 -8.37 35.15 36.20
C THR A 647 -9.37 36.16 35.63
N LYS A 648 -10.63 35.77 35.39
CA LYS A 648 -11.69 36.64 34.86
C LYS A 648 -11.79 37.99 35.59
N LYS A 649 -11.72 37.98 36.93
CA LYS A 649 -11.76 39.20 37.76
C LYS A 649 -10.54 40.11 37.53
N ASN A 650 -9.41 39.54 37.07
CA ASN A 650 -8.14 40.22 36.83
C ASN A 650 -7.95 40.69 35.37
N PHE A 651 -8.90 40.48 34.46
CA PHE A 651 -8.77 40.91 33.04
C PHE A 651 -8.50 42.41 32.89
N ASN A 652 -8.98 43.21 33.84
CA ASN A 652 -8.76 44.65 33.89
C ASN A 652 -7.41 45.05 34.51
N LYS A 653 -6.58 44.13 35.03
CA LYS A 653 -5.23 44.39 35.56
C LYS A 653 -4.22 44.51 34.41
N ILE A 654 -3.39 45.56 34.42
CA ILE A 654 -2.41 45.84 33.34
C ILE A 654 -1.41 44.67 33.19
N GLN A 655 -0.95 44.11 34.31
CA GLN A 655 0.01 43.01 34.31
C GLN A 655 -0.53 41.80 33.57
N PHE A 656 -1.70 41.28 33.98
CA PHE A 656 -2.32 40.11 33.34
C PHE A 656 -2.68 40.38 31.86
N ARG A 657 -3.30 41.52 31.59
CA ARG A 657 -3.74 41.88 30.23
C ARG A 657 -2.59 41.91 29.24
N ARG A 658 -1.41 42.39 29.62
CA ARG A 658 -0.24 42.42 28.72
C ARG A 658 0.16 41.04 28.20
N HIS A 659 -0.05 39.99 28.98
CA HIS A 659 0.36 38.63 28.63
C HIS A 659 -0.67 37.86 27.79
N PHE A 660 -1.97 38.10 28.01
CA PHE A 660 -3.05 37.29 27.43
C PHE A 660 -4.07 38.07 26.58
N CYS A 661 -3.87 39.38 26.35
CA CYS A 661 -4.84 40.21 25.60
C CYS A 661 -5.16 39.67 24.20
N TYR A 662 -4.22 38.98 23.54
CA TYR A 662 -4.44 38.40 22.22
C TYR A 662 -5.65 37.45 22.16
N LEU A 663 -5.96 36.74 23.26
CA LEU A 663 -7.04 35.76 23.29
C LEU A 663 -8.43 36.38 23.52
N PHE A 664 -8.54 37.52 24.20
CA PHE A 664 -9.83 38.03 24.66
C PHE A 664 -10.13 39.49 24.31
N ASP A 665 -9.18 40.28 23.80
CA ASP A 665 -9.40 41.73 23.66
C ASP A 665 -10.41 42.11 22.56
N GLU A 666 -10.74 41.18 21.68
CA GLU A 666 -11.73 41.36 20.60
C GLU A 666 -13.16 41.09 21.08
N TYR A 667 -13.31 40.33 22.17
CA TYR A 667 -14.58 39.75 22.63
C TYR A 667 -15.22 40.50 23.80
N ASN A 668 -16.53 40.34 23.95
CA ASN A 668 -17.30 40.88 25.07
C ASN A 668 -16.89 40.23 26.40
N GLU A 669 -17.14 40.92 27.52
CA GLU A 669 -16.77 40.41 28.86
C GLU A 669 -17.53 39.12 29.24
N GLU A 670 -18.71 38.91 28.65
CA GLU A 670 -19.52 37.70 28.82
C GLU A 670 -18.98 36.54 27.97
N ASN A 671 -18.61 36.82 26.72
CA ASN A 671 -18.19 35.83 25.71
C ASN A 671 -16.66 35.81 25.52
N TYR A 672 -15.89 35.99 26.60
CA TYR A 672 -14.43 36.07 26.55
C TYR A 672 -13.76 34.75 26.11
N PHE A 673 -14.46 33.62 26.23
CA PHE A 673 -13.98 32.28 25.88
C PHE A 673 -14.19 31.93 24.39
N TRP A 674 -14.65 32.87 23.56
CA TRP A 674 -14.99 32.59 22.17
C TRP A 674 -13.82 32.08 21.32
N GLU A 675 -12.58 32.42 21.67
CA GLU A 675 -11.40 31.85 21.01
C GLU A 675 -11.33 30.32 21.19
N GLN A 676 -11.79 29.79 22.33
CA GLN A 676 -11.86 28.34 22.57
C GLN A 676 -12.88 27.67 21.65
N ILE A 677 -14.04 28.30 21.42
CA ILE A 677 -15.03 27.80 20.45
C ILE A 677 -14.43 27.76 19.04
N LYS A 678 -13.62 28.75 18.66
CA LYS A 678 -12.90 28.75 17.39
C LYS A 678 -11.87 27.62 17.30
N PHE A 679 -11.16 27.29 18.38
CA PHE A 679 -10.28 26.11 18.42
C PHE A 679 -11.07 24.82 18.25
N SER A 680 -12.18 24.63 18.98
CA SER A 680 -13.05 23.46 18.82
C SER A 680 -13.57 23.32 17.39
N LYS A 681 -13.97 24.44 16.75
CA LYS A 681 -14.34 24.45 15.33
C LYS A 681 -13.20 23.97 14.42
N LYS A 682 -11.98 24.46 14.63
CA LYS A 682 -10.80 24.04 13.85
C LYS A 682 -10.51 22.54 14.02
N ILE A 683 -10.56 22.02 15.25
CA ILE A 683 -10.39 20.58 15.53
C ILE A 683 -11.46 19.79 14.78
N GLY A 684 -12.73 20.18 14.88
CA GLY A 684 -13.83 19.50 14.19
C GLY A 684 -13.64 19.46 12.67
N ILE A 685 -13.22 20.58 12.05
CA ILE A 685 -12.89 20.61 10.62
C ILE A 685 -11.77 19.61 10.30
N VAL A 686 -10.68 19.61 11.06
CA VAL A 686 -9.53 18.71 10.82
C VAL A 686 -9.91 17.24 10.99
N VAL A 687 -10.66 16.88 12.02
CA VAL A 687 -11.07 15.49 12.28
C VAL A 687 -11.99 14.97 11.17
N ILE A 688 -13.00 15.76 10.75
CA ILE A 688 -13.89 15.38 9.64
C ILE A 688 -13.07 15.21 8.35
N MET A 689 -12.14 16.11 8.11
CA MET A 689 -11.26 16.08 6.94
C MET A 689 -10.37 14.84 6.87
N THR A 690 -9.82 14.39 8.00
CA THR A 690 -8.92 13.24 8.04
C THR A 690 -9.65 11.90 8.04
N TYR A 691 -10.78 11.79 8.76
CA TYR A 691 -11.46 10.51 8.94
C TYR A 691 -12.34 10.12 7.73
N PHE A 692 -12.92 11.11 7.05
CA PHE A 692 -13.83 10.87 5.93
C PHE A 692 -13.20 11.17 4.56
N ASP A 693 -11.88 11.03 4.42
CA ASP A 693 -11.19 11.38 3.18
C ASP A 693 -11.66 10.56 1.96
N SER A 694 -12.03 9.30 2.17
CA SER A 694 -12.55 8.41 1.11
C SER A 694 -13.98 8.75 0.66
N ASN A 695 -14.82 9.27 1.56
CA ASN A 695 -16.21 9.61 1.24
C ASN A 695 -16.39 11.12 1.21
N ILE A 696 -16.12 11.71 0.04
CA ILE A 696 -16.15 13.16 -0.19
C ILE A 696 -17.54 13.75 0.11
N VAL A 697 -18.62 13.06 -0.22
CA VAL A 697 -20.01 13.55 0.01
C VAL A 697 -20.33 13.63 1.51
N LEU A 698 -19.94 12.62 2.29
CA LEU A 698 -20.15 12.61 3.73
C LEU A 698 -19.23 13.64 4.44
N LYS A 699 -17.95 13.71 4.04
CA LYS A 699 -16.98 14.70 4.51
C LYS A 699 -17.50 16.13 4.37
N THR A 700 -17.99 16.47 3.19
CA THR A 700 -18.44 17.82 2.84
C THR A 700 -19.76 18.21 3.53
N SER A 701 -20.73 17.29 3.62
CA SER A 701 -22.00 17.53 4.32
C SER A 701 -21.80 17.76 5.82
N LEU A 702 -20.93 16.98 6.48
CA LEU A 702 -20.57 17.19 7.89
C LEU A 702 -19.84 18.53 8.11
N LEU A 703 -18.94 18.92 7.20
CA LEU A 703 -18.27 20.23 7.27
C LEU A 703 -19.26 21.39 7.15
N GLY A 704 -20.19 21.30 6.19
CA GLY A 704 -21.26 22.28 6.02
C GLY A 704 -22.12 22.41 7.28
N LEU A 705 -22.54 21.28 7.87
CA LEU A 705 -23.32 21.22 9.10
C LEU A 705 -22.57 21.83 10.30
N LEU A 706 -21.28 21.53 10.46
CA LEU A 706 -20.44 22.09 11.51
C LEU A 706 -20.33 23.62 11.41
N LEU A 707 -20.18 24.16 10.20
CA LEU A 707 -20.14 25.61 9.98
C LEU A 707 -21.50 26.27 10.23
N LEU A 708 -22.62 25.62 9.89
CA LEU A 708 -23.96 26.10 10.19
C LEU A 708 -24.21 26.16 11.70
N ILE A 709 -23.78 25.14 12.47
CA ILE A 709 -23.84 25.17 13.94
C ILE A 709 -23.03 26.35 14.49
N TYR A 710 -21.80 26.55 13.99
CA TYR A 710 -21.00 27.70 14.39
C TYR A 710 -21.69 29.03 14.04
N GLN A 711 -22.33 29.14 12.88
CA GLN A 711 -23.08 30.33 12.48
C GLN A 711 -24.25 30.63 13.42
N ILE A 712 -25.03 29.61 13.81
CA ILE A 712 -26.14 29.75 14.77
C ILE A 712 -25.61 30.27 16.11
N LEU A 713 -24.55 29.64 16.64
CA LEU A 713 -23.92 30.06 17.88
C LEU A 713 -23.40 31.51 17.79
N ALA A 714 -22.71 31.87 16.70
CA ALA A 714 -22.20 33.23 16.49
C ALA A 714 -23.33 34.26 16.39
N GLY A 715 -24.48 33.87 15.82
CA GLY A 715 -25.66 34.72 15.67
C GLY A 715 -26.36 34.99 17.00
N MET A 716 -26.48 33.97 17.85
CA MET A 716 -27.10 34.07 19.17
C MET A 716 -26.26 34.88 20.15
N TYR A 717 -24.94 34.61 20.22
CA TYR A 717 -24.08 35.18 21.26
C TYR A 717 -23.40 36.50 20.87
N GLN A 718 -23.27 36.82 19.57
CA GLN A 718 -22.64 38.06 19.09
C GLN A 718 -21.34 38.42 19.84
N PRO A 719 -20.31 37.56 19.75
CA PRO A 719 -19.18 37.54 20.69
C PRO A 719 -18.28 38.78 20.64
N TYR A 720 -18.20 39.50 19.53
CA TYR A 720 -17.29 40.64 19.37
C TYR A 720 -17.84 41.93 20.01
N LYS A 721 -16.93 42.78 20.50
CA LYS A 721 -17.26 44.11 21.05
C LYS A 721 -17.92 45.06 20.06
N LEU A 722 -17.58 44.90 18.78
CA LEU A 722 -18.05 45.76 17.69
C LEU A 722 -19.02 44.98 16.82
N GLN A 723 -20.22 45.53 16.65
CA GLN A 723 -21.28 44.90 15.86
C GLN A 723 -20.88 44.68 14.39
N LYS A 724 -20.05 45.57 13.83
CA LYS A 724 -19.46 45.39 12.49
C LYS A 724 -18.66 44.08 12.38
N LEU A 725 -17.93 43.69 13.42
CA LEU A 725 -17.17 42.43 13.43
C LEU A 725 -18.08 41.21 13.54
N ASN A 726 -19.14 41.27 14.37
CA ASN A 726 -20.16 40.21 14.44
C ASN A 726 -20.81 39.97 13.07
N HIS A 727 -21.17 41.04 12.37
CA HIS A 727 -21.78 40.93 11.04
C HIS A 727 -20.80 40.35 10.00
N LEU A 728 -19.53 40.77 10.04
CA LEU A 728 -18.50 40.23 9.16
C LEU A 728 -18.21 38.74 9.43
N ASP A 729 -18.17 38.31 10.68
CA ASP A 729 -17.96 36.91 11.06
C ASP A 729 -19.10 36.02 10.55
N LEU A 730 -20.34 36.48 10.69
CA LEU A 730 -21.53 35.79 10.17
C LEU A 730 -21.54 35.73 8.65
N GLN A 731 -21.30 36.86 7.97
CA GLN A 731 -21.24 36.90 6.50
C GLN A 731 -20.13 36.00 5.94
N ALA A 732 -18.95 36.02 6.54
CA ALA A 732 -17.84 35.17 6.10
C ALA A 732 -18.13 33.68 6.32
N THR A 733 -18.72 33.32 7.46
CA THR A 733 -19.14 31.93 7.73
C THR A 733 -20.19 31.45 6.72
N GLN A 734 -21.18 32.29 6.41
CA GLN A 734 -22.21 31.99 5.40
C GLN A 734 -21.61 31.77 4.01
N ILE A 735 -20.68 32.63 3.60
CA ILE A 735 -20.01 32.48 2.30
C ILE A 735 -19.25 31.16 2.23
N CYS A 736 -18.52 30.80 3.30
CA CYS A 736 -17.81 29.52 3.36
C CYS A 736 -18.75 28.31 3.36
N SER A 737 -19.88 28.36 4.10
CA SER A 737 -20.83 27.25 4.12
C SER A 737 -21.50 27.06 2.76
N ILE A 738 -21.91 28.15 2.10
CA ILE A 738 -22.48 28.10 0.74
C ILE A 738 -21.44 27.55 -0.25
N ALA A 739 -20.18 28.00 -0.16
CA ALA A 739 -19.11 27.52 -1.02
C ALA A 739 -18.87 26.01 -0.88
N ILE A 740 -18.93 25.48 0.35
CA ILE A 740 -18.82 24.03 0.59
C ILE A 740 -19.97 23.28 -0.07
N PHE A 741 -21.23 23.71 0.11
CA PHE A 741 -22.37 23.03 -0.53
C PHE A 741 -22.32 23.09 -2.06
N ILE A 742 -21.90 24.20 -2.65
CA ILE A 742 -21.70 24.30 -4.12
C ILE A 742 -20.55 23.39 -4.58
N ALA A 743 -19.50 23.25 -3.77
CA ALA A 743 -18.40 22.34 -4.08
C ALA A 743 -18.84 20.86 -4.10
N ILE A 744 -19.82 20.47 -3.27
CA ILE A 744 -20.45 19.14 -3.34
C ILE A 744 -21.19 18.97 -4.67
N ALA A 745 -22.01 19.95 -5.04
CA ALA A 745 -22.75 19.91 -6.30
C ALA A 745 -21.81 19.80 -7.49
N LYS A 746 -20.70 20.54 -7.48
CA LYS A 746 -19.64 20.43 -8.49
C LYS A 746 -19.06 19.01 -8.56
N TYR A 747 -18.70 18.43 -7.42
CA TYR A 747 -18.11 17.08 -7.35
C TYR A 747 -19.04 16.02 -7.94
N VAL A 748 -20.33 16.06 -7.58
CA VAL A 748 -21.33 15.11 -8.11
C VAL A 748 -21.51 15.30 -9.63
N SER A 749 -21.57 16.54 -10.12
CA SER A 749 -21.67 16.80 -11.56
C SER A 749 -20.45 16.35 -12.36
N GLU A 750 -19.23 16.42 -11.78
CA GLU A 750 -18.01 15.87 -12.42
C GLU A 750 -18.06 14.33 -12.51
N GLN A 751 -18.61 13.66 -11.49
CA GLN A 751 -18.77 12.20 -11.49
C GLN A 751 -19.80 11.73 -12.53
N GLU A 752 -20.86 12.49 -12.77
CA GLU A 752 -21.87 12.18 -13.79
C GLU A 752 -21.49 12.66 -15.21
N PHE A 753 -20.23 13.07 -15.43
CA PHE A 753 -19.72 13.58 -16.71
C PHE A 753 -20.48 14.79 -17.29
N GLN A 754 -21.17 15.57 -16.44
CA GLN A 754 -21.89 16.78 -16.84
C GLN A 754 -20.96 18.01 -16.79
N ASN A 755 -20.14 18.18 -17.83
CA ASN A 755 -19.11 19.23 -17.85
C ASN A 755 -19.67 20.66 -17.76
N ALA A 756 -20.84 20.95 -18.33
CA ALA A 756 -21.42 22.30 -18.33
C ALA A 756 -21.85 22.78 -16.94
N SER A 757 -22.52 21.92 -16.15
CA SER A 757 -22.94 22.25 -14.78
C SER A 757 -21.75 22.40 -13.83
N SER A 758 -20.74 21.53 -13.96
CA SER A 758 -19.48 21.65 -13.20
C SER A 758 -18.79 23.01 -13.39
N GLN A 759 -18.71 23.51 -14.64
CA GLN A 759 -18.11 24.82 -14.93
C GLN A 759 -18.92 25.98 -14.34
N ILE A 760 -20.25 25.91 -14.38
CA ILE A 760 -21.13 26.92 -13.74
C ILE A 760 -20.87 26.97 -12.23
N PHE A 761 -20.81 25.82 -11.56
CA PHE A 761 -20.51 25.77 -10.13
C PHE A 761 -19.11 26.28 -9.80
N GLN A 762 -18.12 26.03 -10.66
CA GLN A 762 -16.77 26.58 -10.50
C GLN A 762 -16.76 28.11 -10.56
N VAL A 763 -17.48 28.72 -11.51
CA VAL A 763 -17.61 30.19 -11.59
C VAL A 763 -18.27 30.76 -10.33
N LEU A 764 -19.32 30.10 -9.82
CA LEU A 764 -19.98 30.51 -8.58
C LEU A 764 -19.03 30.46 -7.37
N ILE A 765 -18.22 29.42 -7.22
CA ILE A 765 -17.21 29.31 -6.16
C ILE A 765 -16.20 30.46 -6.26
N MET A 766 -15.73 30.79 -7.46
CA MET A 766 -14.80 31.90 -7.68
C MET A 766 -15.41 33.26 -7.32
N LEU A 767 -16.66 33.51 -7.70
CA LEU A 767 -17.38 34.73 -7.34
C LEU A 767 -17.54 34.87 -5.80
N LEU A 768 -17.79 33.77 -5.10
CA LEU A 768 -17.86 33.75 -3.64
C LEU A 768 -16.50 34.05 -2.99
N CYS A 769 -15.40 33.53 -3.53
CA CYS A 769 -14.04 33.84 -3.06
C CYS A 769 -13.74 35.34 -3.22
N ILE A 770 -14.05 35.92 -4.39
CA ILE A 770 -13.87 37.35 -4.65
C ILE A 770 -14.72 38.17 -3.67
N LYS A 771 -15.97 37.79 -3.44
CA LYS A 771 -16.87 38.46 -2.48
C LYS A 771 -16.32 38.42 -1.05
N LEU A 772 -15.79 37.28 -0.60
CA LEU A 772 -15.13 37.13 0.70
C LEU A 772 -13.95 38.09 0.83
N CYS A 773 -13.01 38.04 -0.12
CA CYS A 773 -11.79 38.84 -0.11
C CYS A 773 -12.08 40.34 -0.19
N TYR A 774 -12.98 40.75 -1.08
CA TYR A 774 -13.33 42.15 -1.31
C TYR A 774 -13.76 42.85 -0.02
N GLN A 775 -14.62 42.21 0.77
CA GLN A 775 -15.15 42.78 2.01
C GLN A 775 -14.04 43.03 3.05
N PHE A 776 -13.09 42.11 3.21
CA PHE A 776 -11.97 42.30 4.13
C PHE A 776 -10.95 43.32 3.59
N ILE A 777 -10.56 43.23 2.32
CA ILE A 777 -9.58 44.13 1.70
C ILE A 777 -10.06 45.58 1.75
N LEU A 778 -11.34 45.85 1.47
CA LEU A 778 -11.90 47.20 1.60
C LEU A 778 -11.81 47.73 3.02
N ASN A 779 -12.18 46.91 4.02
CA ASN A 779 -12.15 47.33 5.42
C ASN A 779 -10.71 47.58 5.91
N ILE A 780 -9.76 46.75 5.47
CA ILE A 780 -8.33 46.91 5.72
C ILE A 780 -7.83 48.20 5.05
N PHE A 781 -8.13 48.39 3.77
CA PHE A 781 -7.74 49.58 3.01
C PHE A 781 -8.29 50.86 3.64
N GLN A 782 -9.57 50.89 4.01
CA GLN A 782 -10.19 52.03 4.70
C GLN A 782 -9.49 52.34 6.03
N ALA A 783 -9.11 51.32 6.81
CA ALA A 783 -8.38 51.50 8.06
C ALA A 783 -6.99 52.12 7.83
N TYR A 784 -6.23 51.58 6.88
CA TYR A 784 -4.89 52.08 6.53
C TYR A 784 -4.95 53.47 5.91
N VAL A 785 -5.89 53.76 5.02
CA VAL A 785 -6.09 55.09 4.45
C VAL A 785 -6.40 56.09 5.57
N LYS A 786 -7.30 55.78 6.50
CA LYS A 786 -7.60 56.68 7.63
C LYS A 786 -6.36 57.01 8.46
N LYS A 787 -5.44 56.05 8.63
CA LYS A 787 -4.21 56.17 9.43
C LYS A 787 -3.08 56.89 8.71
N TYR A 788 -2.85 56.58 7.43
CA TYR A 788 -1.68 57.05 6.68
C TYR A 788 -1.97 58.20 5.71
N LYS A 789 -3.23 58.54 5.43
CA LYS A 789 -3.59 59.61 4.48
C LYS A 789 -2.89 60.94 4.78
N ALA A 790 -2.88 61.37 6.04
CA ALA A 790 -2.22 62.62 6.41
C ALA A 790 -0.69 62.55 6.24
N LEU A 791 -0.06 61.44 6.65
CA LEU A 791 1.38 61.21 6.53
C LEU A 791 1.83 61.14 5.06
N PHE A 792 1.07 60.43 4.23
CA PHE A 792 1.32 60.29 2.80
C PHE A 792 1.23 61.64 2.09
N ILE A 793 0.15 62.39 2.31
CA ILE A 793 -0.03 63.70 1.69
C ILE A 793 1.07 64.67 2.16
N THR A 794 1.52 64.62 3.43
CA THR A 794 2.67 65.44 3.86
C THR A 794 3.99 65.05 3.19
N LYS A 795 4.28 63.75 3.01
CA LYS A 795 5.49 63.32 2.29
C LYS A 795 5.42 63.70 0.81
N LEU A 796 4.28 63.48 0.17
CA LEU A 796 4.06 63.82 -1.23
C LEU A 796 4.17 65.33 -1.47
N TYR A 797 3.62 66.16 -0.58
CA TYR A 797 3.82 67.61 -0.61
C TYR A 797 5.29 68.00 -0.41
N ASN A 798 6.02 67.37 0.52
CA ASN A 798 7.44 67.66 0.72
C ASN A 798 8.28 67.31 -0.52
N ILE A 799 8.00 66.17 -1.16
CA ILE A 799 8.67 65.75 -2.41
C ILE A 799 8.32 66.71 -3.56
N LEU A 800 7.04 67.04 -3.73
CA LEU A 800 6.62 67.95 -4.81
C LEU A 800 7.09 69.39 -4.57
N LYS A 801 7.21 69.84 -3.32
CA LYS A 801 7.80 71.13 -2.95
C LYS A 801 9.30 71.18 -3.28
N LEU A 802 10.02 70.06 -3.15
CA LEU A 802 11.43 69.95 -3.55
C LEU A 802 11.62 69.97 -5.07
N ILE A 803 10.69 69.37 -5.84
CA ILE A 803 10.80 69.25 -7.30
C ILE A 803 10.23 70.48 -8.05
N SER A 804 9.08 71.01 -7.62
CA SER A 804 8.41 72.13 -8.30
C SER A 804 7.61 73.03 -7.34
N PRO A 805 8.27 73.98 -6.65
CA PRO A 805 7.65 74.76 -5.57
C PRO A 805 6.50 75.69 -6.01
N LYS A 806 6.40 76.04 -7.31
CA LYS A 806 5.37 76.95 -7.87
C LYS A 806 4.32 76.25 -8.76
N SER A 807 4.29 74.92 -8.83
CA SER A 807 3.31 74.22 -9.67
C SER A 807 1.88 74.29 -9.08
N LYS A 808 0.87 74.31 -9.95
CA LYS A 808 -0.55 74.32 -9.55
C LYS A 808 -0.89 73.13 -8.63
N ASN A 809 -0.21 72.01 -8.83
CA ASN A 809 -0.34 70.80 -8.03
C ASN A 809 0.25 70.93 -6.62
N THR A 810 1.41 71.60 -6.44
CA THR A 810 1.97 71.85 -5.09
C THR A 810 1.12 72.79 -4.26
N ILE A 811 0.52 73.81 -4.89
CA ILE A 811 -0.38 74.76 -4.22
C ILE A 811 -1.68 74.07 -3.79
N ASN A 812 -2.31 73.28 -4.68
CA ASN A 812 -3.53 72.51 -4.35
C ASN A 812 -3.29 71.44 -3.26
N LEU A 813 -2.14 70.77 -3.28
CA LEU A 813 -1.77 69.83 -2.21
C LEU A 813 -1.51 70.54 -0.89
N GLY A 814 -0.93 71.74 -0.93
CA GLY A 814 -0.73 72.60 0.24
C GLY A 814 -2.05 73.05 0.87
N THR A 815 -3.05 73.45 0.06
CA THR A 815 -4.39 73.84 0.56
C THR A 815 -5.16 72.65 1.11
N LEU A 816 -5.12 71.49 0.44
CA LEU A 816 -5.68 70.23 0.95
C LEU A 816 -5.05 69.81 2.28
N LEU A 817 -3.73 69.96 2.44
CA LEU A 817 -3.04 69.70 3.70
C LEU A 817 -3.46 70.66 4.81
N LYS A 818 -3.60 71.96 4.49
CA LYS A 818 -4.05 72.97 5.46
C LYS A 818 -5.48 72.68 5.91
N GLN A 819 -6.39 72.37 4.98
CA GLN A 819 -7.77 71.97 5.30
C GLN A 819 -7.82 70.68 6.12
N GLN A 820 -6.98 69.68 5.80
CA GLN A 820 -6.91 68.44 6.59
C GLN A 820 -6.33 68.66 7.98
N ARG A 821 -5.30 69.49 8.14
CA ARG A 821 -4.75 69.86 9.46
C ARG A 821 -5.81 70.57 10.30
N ILE A 822 -6.52 71.53 9.72
CA ILE A 822 -7.64 72.22 10.40
C ILE A 822 -8.74 71.23 10.78
N ARG A 823 -9.08 70.28 9.91
CA ARG A 823 -10.11 69.26 10.20
C ARG A 823 -9.66 68.28 11.28
N GLN A 824 -8.38 67.90 11.31
CA GLN A 824 -7.79 67.08 12.36
C GLN A 824 -7.68 67.82 13.69
N GLU A 825 -7.31 69.10 13.67
CA GLU A 825 -7.30 69.97 14.84
C GLU A 825 -8.71 70.17 15.39
N ARG A 826 -9.71 70.42 14.53
CA ARG A 826 -11.13 70.48 14.92
C ARG A 826 -11.60 69.16 15.52
N MET A 827 -11.28 68.01 14.92
CA MET A 827 -11.62 66.72 15.51
C MET A 827 -10.93 66.51 16.86
N LYS A 828 -9.63 66.84 16.98
CA LYS A 828 -8.90 66.76 18.25
C LYS A 828 -9.48 67.70 19.31
N ASN A 829 -9.92 68.89 18.91
CA ASN A 829 -10.51 69.89 19.79
C ASN A 829 -11.94 69.48 20.20
N ASN A 830 -12.75 68.99 19.27
CA ASN A 830 -14.08 68.45 19.60
C ASN A 830 -13.96 67.23 20.51
N PHE A 831 -12.95 66.38 20.31
CA PHE A 831 -12.68 65.24 21.19
C PHE A 831 -12.12 65.68 22.55
N SER A 832 -11.33 66.76 22.61
CA SER A 832 -10.86 67.34 23.88
C SER A 832 -12.00 67.97 24.66
N ILE A 833 -12.94 68.65 23.99
CA ILE A 833 -14.17 69.22 24.55
C ILE A 833 -15.08 68.09 25.05
N LEU A 834 -15.32 67.06 24.22
CA LEU A 834 -16.10 65.88 24.60
C LEU A 834 -15.48 65.20 25.82
N ARG A 835 -14.16 65.02 25.82
CA ARG A 835 -13.40 64.47 26.96
C ARG A 835 -13.52 65.35 28.20
N ALA A 836 -13.46 66.67 28.07
CA ALA A 836 -13.60 67.62 29.18
C ALA A 836 -15.03 67.59 29.75
N HIS A 837 -16.05 67.47 28.90
CA HIS A 837 -17.45 67.30 29.32
C HIS A 837 -17.66 65.98 30.06
N ILE A 838 -17.17 64.87 29.50
CA ILE A 838 -17.21 63.55 30.13
C ILE A 838 -16.46 63.55 31.47
N LEU A 839 -15.34 64.29 31.56
CA LEU A 839 -14.58 64.50 32.80
C LEU A 839 -15.37 65.30 33.84
N LYS A 840 -16.03 66.39 33.44
CA LYS A 840 -16.90 67.18 34.33
C LYS A 840 -18.05 66.33 34.88
N ILE A 841 -18.72 65.57 34.03
CA ILE A 841 -19.82 64.67 34.43
C ILE A 841 -19.30 63.56 35.37
N SER A 842 -18.17 62.95 35.03
CA SER A 842 -17.47 61.98 35.88
C SER A 842 -17.20 62.54 37.28
N ASN A 843 -16.61 63.74 37.36
CA ASN A 843 -16.23 64.36 38.62
C ASN A 843 -17.44 64.82 39.44
N ALA A 844 -18.49 65.33 38.79
CA ALA A 844 -19.75 65.68 39.44
C ALA A 844 -20.42 64.44 40.06
N GLN A 845 -20.47 63.33 39.34
CA GLN A 845 -21.01 62.05 39.84
C GLN A 845 -20.17 61.47 40.99
N ILE A 846 -18.83 61.57 40.93
CA ILE A 846 -17.95 61.17 42.05
C ILE A 846 -18.23 62.03 43.28
N LYS A 847 -18.38 63.34 43.12
CA LYS A 847 -18.65 64.27 44.22
C LYS A 847 -20.01 63.99 44.84
N TYR A 848 -21.02 63.76 44.02
CA TYR A 848 -22.37 63.38 44.47
C TYR A 848 -22.37 62.03 45.21
N GLN A 849 -21.67 61.01 44.71
CA GLN A 849 -21.54 59.72 45.41
C GLN A 849 -20.76 59.84 46.72
N LYS A 850 -19.70 60.65 46.79
CA LYS A 850 -18.96 60.90 48.03
C LYS A 850 -19.82 61.64 49.05
N GLN A 851 -20.59 62.65 48.62
CA GLN A 851 -21.53 63.37 49.48
C GLN A 851 -22.64 62.45 49.99
N TYR A 852 -23.19 61.59 49.11
CA TYR A 852 -24.20 60.60 49.50
C TYR A 852 -23.64 59.61 50.51
N TYR A 853 -22.43 59.06 50.31
CA TYR A 853 -21.77 58.18 51.29
C TYR A 853 -21.46 58.89 52.60
N HIS A 854 -21.08 60.17 52.55
CA HIS A 854 -20.81 60.96 53.75
C HIS A 854 -22.10 61.26 54.53
N GLN A 855 -23.21 61.54 53.84
CA GLN A 855 -24.54 61.66 54.46
C GLN A 855 -25.02 60.33 55.03
N TYR A 856 -24.83 59.23 54.32
CA TYR A 856 -25.16 57.87 54.80
C TYR A 856 -24.36 57.50 56.05
N ARG A 857 -23.07 57.85 56.09
CA ARG A 857 -22.19 57.60 57.24
C ARG A 857 -22.54 58.48 58.44
N ILE A 858 -23.02 59.71 58.22
CA ILE A 858 -23.54 60.59 59.29
C ILE A 858 -24.88 60.05 59.81
N LEU A 859 -25.78 59.57 58.94
CA LEU A 859 -27.06 58.96 59.34
C LEU A 859 -26.88 57.67 60.16
N TYR A 860 -25.90 56.83 59.81
CA TYR A 860 -25.57 55.62 60.59
C TYR A 860 -24.85 55.91 61.92
N ALA A 861 -24.18 57.05 62.05
CA ALA A 861 -23.54 57.45 63.31
C ALA A 861 -24.53 57.98 64.35
N VAL A 862 -25.76 58.32 63.94
CA VAL A 862 -26.79 58.93 64.80
C VAL A 862 -27.88 57.94 65.23
N ASN A 863 -28.02 56.78 64.56
CA ASN A 863 -28.93 55.69 65.01
C ASN A 863 -28.48 54.32 64.48
N PRO A 864 -28.05 53.35 65.33
CA PRO A 864 -27.46 52.10 64.87
C PRO A 864 -28.48 50.98 64.56
N ILE A 865 -29.79 51.25 64.58
CA ILE A 865 -30.82 50.23 64.36
C ILE A 865 -31.73 50.70 63.22
N ILE A 866 -31.51 50.21 62.00
CA ILE A 866 -32.54 49.95 60.98
C ILE A 866 -31.92 49.03 59.90
N ASN A 867 -32.65 47.95 59.62
CA ASN A 867 -32.29 46.85 58.74
C ASN A 867 -32.18 47.21 57.26
N TRP A 868 -31.40 46.40 56.56
CA TRP A 868 -31.25 46.35 55.11
C TRP A 868 -32.57 46.04 54.40
N HIS A 869 -33.00 46.91 53.47
CA HIS A 869 -33.55 46.57 52.14
C HIS A 869 -34.13 47.83 51.47
N HIS A 870 -33.50 48.27 50.38
CA HIS A 870 -34.09 48.89 49.16
C HIS A 870 -33.12 49.87 48.48
N GLN A 871 -32.66 49.51 47.28
CA GLN A 871 -32.11 50.44 46.29
C GLN A 871 -33.24 50.86 45.32
N PRO A 872 -33.50 52.16 45.09
CA PRO A 872 -34.26 52.59 43.93
C PRO A 872 -33.33 52.88 42.75
N GLY A 873 -33.62 52.26 41.61
CA GLY A 873 -32.96 52.54 40.33
C GLY A 873 -33.36 53.91 39.79
N ILE A 874 -32.38 54.74 39.45
CA ILE A 874 -32.60 56.02 38.77
C ILE A 874 -32.40 55.83 37.27
N SER A 875 -33.44 56.16 36.51
CA SER A 875 -33.62 56.03 35.07
C SER A 875 -32.60 56.83 34.24
N ASN A 876 -31.79 56.12 33.43
CA ASN A 876 -30.79 56.66 32.49
C ASN A 876 -31.37 57.33 31.21
N GLN A 877 -32.69 57.48 31.07
CA GLN A 877 -33.31 57.86 29.79
C GLN A 877 -33.22 59.36 29.45
N LYS A 878 -33.24 60.29 30.42
CA LYS A 878 -33.21 61.74 30.12
C LYS A 878 -31.84 62.27 29.69
N HIS A 879 -30.73 61.59 30.02
CA HIS A 879 -29.38 62.05 29.62
C HIS A 879 -28.95 61.59 28.22
N ILE A 880 -29.55 60.53 27.69
CA ILE A 880 -29.26 60.03 26.34
C ILE A 880 -29.87 60.95 25.26
N GLN A 881 -30.98 61.62 25.57
CA GLN A 881 -31.66 62.53 24.65
C GLN A 881 -30.87 63.84 24.42
N ILE A 882 -30.13 64.31 25.43
CA ILE A 882 -29.23 65.47 25.32
C ILE A 882 -27.98 65.13 24.48
N ILE A 883 -27.47 63.89 24.59
CA ILE A 883 -26.31 63.44 23.81
C ILE A 883 -26.66 63.31 22.32
N ARG A 884 -27.90 62.89 21.98
CA ARG A 884 -28.40 62.88 20.59
C ARG A 884 -28.45 64.28 19.98
N THR A 885 -28.97 65.27 20.71
CA THR A 885 -29.08 66.65 20.21
C THR A 885 -27.74 67.37 20.00
N THR A 886 -26.67 66.92 20.67
CA THR A 886 -25.30 67.47 20.47
C THR A 886 -24.47 66.72 19.43
N LEU A 887 -24.92 65.56 18.94
CA LEU A 887 -24.24 64.81 17.88
C LEU A 887 -24.79 65.13 16.48
N ASP A 888 -26.00 65.69 16.40
CA ASP A 888 -26.65 66.13 15.16
C ASP A 888 -26.36 67.62 14.79
N LYS A 889 -25.54 68.33 15.58
CA LYS A 889 -24.95 69.65 15.25
C LYS A 889 -23.43 69.54 15.23
#